data_AF-Q7VNE2-F1
#
_entry.id   AF-Q7VNE2-F1
#
_cell.length_a   1.000
_cell.length_b   1.000
_cell.length_c   1.000
_cell.angle_alpha   90.00
_cell.angle_beta   90.00
_cell.angle_gamma   90.00
#
_symmetry.space_group_name_H-M   'P 1'
#
loop_
_entity.id
_entity.type
_entity.pdbx_description
1 polymer ?
#
loop_
_entity_poly.entity_id
_entity_poly.type
_entity_poly.pdbx_seq_one_letter_code
_entity_poly.pdbx_strand_id
1 'polypeptide(L)'
;MFKRSLFVIVFFTLFSISSLALLSSVHFTRVINWLLPTGWQLNTVNSINTTLKGASLDQFSLSYQGCPLIAVDKFAIHWHSQRRISIDNATLDYACFAKIPKTASENNTLSLNAMLALLPEGEAELKSLTWLNIPDNIPTRLKAFFSHASYAKVTFFQDNLTAFIQQQALKLDATLTNHHLSAKVHYQPREQEQHNLSFSSTLVDNLFEIPTAFEGHYHWRMPKEIIENDTIREGKTTLRWTTDQQQTRVGEWLFTSVTDPTNQLQFPFTVDQQTLEIKQGKFYLDWLSDFPLQGFINARLTPNSFTQADFYPIKTYLRVSLLSQSKTAGKANIVLQNNAGELHKDSVNLPLQITGNIKYNDMVLYSSLPIDFKGKFDDLTLKFQPKSLLRLVGKERLLTIKELRFPLAGIQINKYGINGRLQALFKGESPDFENIHFHLDGMAQHFKMGQLDFFKDAALDQSAKDQWHWKIWGSTKIKNLADSLKLSGRGNWHKNLVQINELTGSLGNIYQKGIAIPNTELRLLEPIKFAYQKWYLAGRVQIKAPEINFDYGGQLLSPTATLQANGEIENLNLKGEIRADKIGPLKLFARRKLTQQSSTLLGRLYWKEQPANIFQSLFPFRQNWLITAGTIRGETAFSVSAANGLVTGGHFAIRNGAISMPYGEAKGLEFNLPYRLKNNQLDFGLKQPINLKIAYLNVGLPITNIRAKVFGHYPYTPQQPLKLEQLSMNLLDGALRIEHFALPQTKVAYLHLSQINFEQILALLKYQQIELKGRANATFPFWIEGKPCYVCNGSMAQAVSSRLKIAPELMQAISQSNGYSERLLAYLLHDTRITDLTSKVNINSEGEMALQAKLNMQLNQQAQTKINFNYHHQENVFKLWRTLNAGTYVEQNFENSIYQKLDRTNE
;
A
#
# COMPACT_ATOMS: atom_id res chain seq x y z
N MET A 1 -38.46 59.80 -11.42
CA MET A 1 -39.11 60.46 -10.26
C MET A 1 -38.17 61.37 -9.47
N PHE A 2 -36.92 60.98 -9.18
CA PHE A 2 -35.94 61.81 -8.43
C PHE A 2 -35.77 63.25 -8.95
N LYS A 3 -35.72 63.47 -10.28
CA LYS A 3 -35.71 64.81 -10.89
C LYS A 3 -36.92 65.67 -10.51
N ARG A 4 -38.11 65.08 -10.31
CA ARG A 4 -39.34 65.80 -9.92
C ARG A 4 -39.48 65.92 -8.40
N SER A 5 -39.02 64.93 -7.63
CA SER A 5 -39.02 64.96 -6.16
C SER A 5 -37.98 65.93 -5.60
N LEU A 6 -36.80 66.01 -6.21
CA LEU A 6 -35.78 66.99 -5.87
C LEU A 6 -36.18 68.39 -6.36
N PHE A 7 -36.85 68.50 -7.52
CA PHE A 7 -37.53 69.74 -7.91
C PHE A 7 -38.55 70.16 -6.86
N VAL A 8 -39.35 69.24 -6.31
CA VAL A 8 -40.32 69.58 -5.26
C VAL A 8 -39.64 70.03 -3.98
N ILE A 9 -38.51 69.45 -3.55
CA ILE A 9 -37.76 69.87 -2.35
C ILE A 9 -37.01 71.19 -2.56
N VAL A 10 -36.40 71.39 -3.73
CA VAL A 10 -35.70 72.63 -4.10
C VAL A 10 -36.70 73.76 -4.38
N PHE A 11 -37.84 73.43 -4.97
CA PHE A 11 -38.96 74.36 -5.07
C PHE A 11 -39.55 74.63 -3.69
N PHE A 12 -39.57 73.66 -2.77
CA PHE A 12 -39.94 73.88 -1.38
C PHE A 12 -39.03 74.92 -0.71
N THR A 13 -37.72 74.85 -0.91
CA THR A 13 -36.75 75.80 -0.34
C THR A 13 -36.76 77.15 -1.03
N LEU A 14 -36.95 77.21 -2.36
CA LEU A 14 -37.06 78.48 -3.10
C LEU A 14 -38.40 79.20 -2.90
N PHE A 15 -39.52 78.47 -2.77
CA PHE A 15 -40.84 79.08 -2.56
C PHE A 15 -41.09 79.45 -1.10
N SER A 16 -40.35 78.85 -0.16
CA SER A 16 -40.47 79.20 1.26
C SER A 16 -39.81 80.53 1.65
N ILE A 17 -38.95 81.09 0.80
CA ILE A 17 -38.27 82.37 1.06
C ILE A 17 -39.11 83.58 0.62
N SER A 18 -40.07 83.43 -0.31
CA SER A 18 -40.79 84.58 -0.89
C SER A 18 -42.25 84.75 -0.47
N SER A 19 -42.86 83.82 0.30
CA SER A 19 -44.31 83.92 0.62
C SER A 19 -44.77 83.46 2.00
N LEU A 20 -43.88 83.04 2.92
CA LEU A 20 -44.30 82.42 4.19
C LEU A 20 -44.53 83.36 5.39
N ALA A 21 -44.47 84.67 5.22
CA ALA A 21 -44.75 85.60 6.33
C ALA A 21 -46.25 85.74 6.68
N LEU A 22 -47.20 85.12 5.94
CA LEU A 22 -48.63 85.46 6.07
C LEU A 22 -49.65 84.30 6.02
N LEU A 23 -49.23 83.02 5.98
CA LEU A 23 -50.19 81.90 5.89
C LEU A 23 -50.30 81.13 7.21
N SER A 24 -51.53 81.08 7.75
CA SER A 24 -51.87 80.28 8.92
C SER A 24 -51.74 78.76 8.65
N SER A 25 -51.47 78.02 9.72
CA SER A 25 -50.94 76.64 9.76
C SER A 25 -51.70 75.57 8.96
N VAL A 26 -52.98 75.78 8.64
CA VAL A 26 -53.82 74.78 7.94
C VAL A 26 -53.73 74.91 6.41
N HIS A 27 -53.39 76.09 5.88
CA HIS A 27 -53.31 76.31 4.44
C HIS A 27 -52.00 75.81 3.83
N PHE A 28 -50.91 75.83 4.59
CA PHE A 28 -49.58 75.42 4.14
C PHE A 28 -49.56 73.96 3.66
N THR A 29 -49.99 73.03 4.51
CA THR A 29 -50.01 71.59 4.20
C THR A 29 -50.95 71.27 3.03
N ARG A 30 -52.05 72.03 2.89
CA ARG A 30 -53.02 71.87 1.79
C ARG A 30 -52.45 72.33 0.44
N VAL A 31 -51.74 73.46 0.41
CA VAL A 31 -51.06 73.98 -0.80
C VAL A 31 -49.95 73.03 -1.24
N ILE A 32 -49.18 72.51 -0.29
CA ILE A 32 -48.11 71.55 -0.58
C ILE A 32 -48.65 70.22 -1.09
N ASN A 33 -49.68 69.69 -0.46
CA ASN A 33 -50.31 68.44 -0.93
C ASN A 33 -50.93 68.58 -2.31
N TRP A 34 -51.28 69.80 -2.75
CA TRP A 34 -51.71 70.06 -4.13
C TRP A 34 -50.55 70.08 -5.13
N LEU A 35 -49.36 70.50 -4.70
CA LEU A 35 -48.13 70.51 -5.50
C LEU A 35 -47.45 69.13 -5.56
N LEU A 36 -47.78 68.23 -4.64
CA LEU A 36 -47.19 66.90 -4.58
C LEU A 36 -47.74 65.98 -5.69
N PRO A 37 -46.91 65.09 -6.27
CA PRO A 37 -47.37 64.13 -7.26
C PRO A 37 -48.49 63.22 -6.72
N THR A 38 -49.36 62.74 -7.60
CA THR A 38 -50.48 61.84 -7.24
C THR A 38 -50.01 60.66 -6.39
N GLY A 39 -50.62 60.52 -5.20
CA GLY A 39 -50.29 59.48 -4.23
C GLY A 39 -49.35 59.93 -3.11
N TRP A 40 -48.70 61.10 -3.21
CA TRP A 40 -47.87 61.64 -2.12
C TRP A 40 -48.68 62.57 -1.22
N GLN A 41 -48.48 62.46 0.09
CA GLN A 41 -49.15 63.28 1.10
C GLN A 41 -48.15 63.65 2.21
N LEU A 42 -47.99 64.95 2.44
CA LEU A 42 -47.31 65.53 3.59
C LEU A 42 -48.33 65.75 4.71
N ASN A 43 -48.05 65.24 5.90
CA ASN A 43 -48.79 65.46 7.12
C ASN A 43 -47.90 66.22 8.11
N THR A 44 -48.42 67.30 8.71
CA THR A 44 -47.70 68.12 9.70
C THR A 44 -48.51 68.15 10.98
N VAL A 45 -47.87 67.99 12.14
CA VAL A 45 -48.58 67.97 13.43
C VAL A 45 -48.76 69.39 13.99
N ASN A 46 -47.73 70.23 13.89
CA ASN A 46 -47.69 71.60 14.41
C ASN A 46 -47.50 72.65 13.31
N SER A 47 -47.77 73.91 13.63
CA SER A 47 -47.53 75.07 12.76
C SER A 47 -46.03 75.32 12.55
N ILE A 48 -45.65 75.80 11.35
CA ILE A 48 -44.29 76.32 11.13
C ILE A 48 -44.08 77.55 11.99
N ASN A 49 -43.00 77.56 12.77
CA ASN A 49 -42.55 78.73 13.51
C ASN A 49 -41.47 79.46 12.70
N THR A 50 -41.80 80.65 12.18
CA THR A 50 -40.90 81.46 11.37
C THR A 50 -40.35 82.64 12.17
N THR A 51 -39.04 82.84 12.14
CA THR A 51 -38.34 83.99 12.72
C THR A 51 -37.49 84.68 11.64
N LEU A 52 -37.03 85.91 11.89
CA LEU A 52 -36.07 86.60 11.00
C LEU A 52 -34.77 85.80 10.76
N LYS A 53 -34.43 84.90 11.69
CA LYS A 53 -33.19 84.09 11.64
C LYS A 53 -33.37 82.72 10.96
N GLY A 54 -34.60 82.26 10.76
CA GLY A 54 -34.89 80.90 10.27
C GLY A 54 -36.34 80.45 10.48
N ALA A 55 -36.70 79.28 9.96
CA ALA A 55 -37.99 78.62 10.16
C ALA A 55 -37.79 77.24 10.80
N SER A 56 -38.71 76.81 11.67
CA SER A 56 -38.69 75.47 12.26
C SER A 56 -40.06 74.80 12.24
N LEU A 57 -40.07 73.48 12.20
CA LEU A 57 -41.24 72.62 12.22
C LEU A 57 -41.00 71.46 13.18
N ASP A 58 -41.85 71.33 14.20
CA ASP A 58 -41.65 70.33 15.26
C ASP A 58 -41.77 68.89 14.75
N GLN A 59 -42.73 68.62 13.87
CA GLN A 59 -42.92 67.28 13.30
C GLN A 59 -43.66 67.31 11.96
N PHE A 60 -43.13 66.56 11.00
CA PHE A 60 -43.84 66.23 9.76
C PHE A 60 -43.60 64.78 9.35
N SER A 61 -44.53 64.22 8.58
CA SER A 61 -44.36 62.94 7.91
C SER A 61 -44.75 63.04 6.45
N LEU A 62 -43.98 62.39 5.58
CA LEU A 62 -44.27 62.27 4.17
C LEU A 62 -44.68 60.82 3.91
N SER A 63 -45.83 60.64 3.26
CA SER A 63 -46.43 59.35 2.99
C SER A 63 -46.73 59.16 1.51
N TYR A 64 -46.71 57.91 1.06
CA TYR A 64 -47.13 57.50 -0.28
C TYR A 64 -48.25 56.48 -0.18
N GLN A 65 -49.40 56.78 -0.80
CA GLN A 65 -50.62 55.96 -0.74
C GLN A 65 -50.99 55.55 0.70
N GLY A 66 -50.89 56.50 1.65
CA GLY A 66 -51.17 56.26 3.06
C GLY A 66 -50.07 55.52 3.84
N CYS A 67 -48.94 55.17 3.21
CA CYS A 67 -47.78 54.55 3.88
C CYS A 67 -46.77 55.63 4.29
N PRO A 68 -46.49 55.86 5.58
CA PRO A 68 -45.53 56.88 6.03
C PRO A 68 -44.10 56.47 5.63
N LEU A 69 -43.52 57.15 4.64
CA LEU A 69 -42.18 56.86 4.14
C LEU A 69 -41.09 57.42 5.05
N ILE A 70 -41.28 58.66 5.48
CA ILE A 70 -40.36 59.35 6.39
C ILE A 70 -41.17 60.15 7.42
N ALA A 71 -40.79 60.05 8.68
CA ALA A 71 -41.23 60.94 9.75
C ALA A 71 -40.01 61.73 10.25
N VAL A 72 -40.16 63.03 10.42
CA VAL A 72 -39.08 63.96 10.76
C VAL A 72 -39.50 64.79 11.95
N ASP A 73 -38.65 64.84 12.97
CA ASP A 73 -38.84 65.66 14.17
C ASP A 73 -37.80 66.78 14.23
N LYS A 74 -38.26 67.96 14.65
CA LYS A 74 -37.50 69.21 14.83
C LYS A 74 -36.66 69.55 13.60
N PHE A 75 -37.35 69.79 12.50
CA PHE A 75 -36.75 70.33 11.29
C PHE A 75 -36.54 71.84 11.46
N ALA A 76 -35.35 72.35 11.16
CA ALA A 76 -35.07 73.78 11.16
C ALA A 76 -34.23 74.20 9.95
N ILE A 77 -34.53 75.38 9.41
CA ILE A 77 -33.76 76.05 8.36
C ILE A 77 -33.29 77.38 8.92
N HIS A 78 -31.99 77.64 8.86
CA HIS A 78 -31.34 78.89 9.20
C HIS A 78 -30.79 79.54 7.92
N TRP A 79 -31.03 80.84 7.73
CA TRP A 79 -30.62 81.55 6.50
C TRP A 79 -29.85 82.86 6.72
N HIS A 80 -29.80 83.39 7.95
CA HIS A 80 -29.28 84.74 8.19
C HIS A 80 -27.74 84.82 8.37
N SER A 81 -27.12 83.88 9.11
CA SER A 81 -25.66 83.88 9.38
C SER A 81 -24.94 82.68 8.76
N GLN A 82 -25.61 81.54 8.68
CA GLN A 82 -25.15 80.32 8.01
C GLN A 82 -26.37 79.73 7.31
N ARG A 83 -26.27 79.41 6.02
CA ARG A 83 -27.28 78.64 5.29
C ARG A 83 -27.23 77.21 5.82
N ARG A 84 -28.08 76.85 6.77
CA ARG A 84 -28.06 75.55 7.43
C ARG A 84 -29.44 74.93 7.54
N ILE A 85 -29.56 73.66 7.18
CA ILE A 85 -30.72 72.81 7.44
C ILE A 85 -30.33 71.85 8.55
N SER A 86 -31.15 71.70 9.59
CA SER A 86 -30.94 70.74 10.66
C SER A 86 -32.18 69.90 10.91
N ILE A 87 -31.96 68.61 11.14
CA ILE A 87 -32.99 67.64 11.52
C ILE A 87 -32.46 66.93 12.77
N ASP A 88 -33.22 66.95 13.86
CA ASP A 88 -32.83 66.21 15.05
C ASP A 88 -33.05 64.71 14.86
N ASN A 89 -34.27 64.29 14.51
CA ASN A 89 -34.58 62.88 14.26
C ASN A 89 -35.31 62.71 12.93
N ALA A 90 -34.93 61.70 12.17
CA ALA A 90 -35.69 61.19 11.03
C ALA A 90 -35.86 59.68 11.16
N THR A 91 -37.03 59.19 10.78
CA THR A 91 -37.40 57.78 10.82
C THR A 91 -37.88 57.36 9.44
N LEU A 92 -37.25 56.36 8.84
CA LEU A 92 -37.57 55.83 7.51
C LEU A 92 -38.22 54.46 7.60
N ASP A 93 -39.34 54.23 6.92
CA ASP A 93 -40.01 52.92 6.88
C ASP A 93 -39.67 52.16 5.61
N TYR A 94 -38.87 51.09 5.75
CA TYR A 94 -38.41 50.29 4.62
C TYR A 94 -39.56 49.60 3.87
N ALA A 95 -40.56 49.07 4.57
CA ALA A 95 -41.70 48.38 3.97
C ALA A 95 -42.55 49.34 3.14
N CYS A 96 -42.63 50.61 3.53
CA CYS A 96 -43.30 51.65 2.75
C CYS A 96 -42.55 52.00 1.46
N PHE A 97 -41.21 52.06 1.47
CA PHE A 97 -40.44 52.32 0.25
C PHE A 97 -40.67 51.26 -0.84
N ALA A 98 -40.93 50.01 -0.46
CA ALA A 98 -41.23 48.93 -1.40
C ALA A 98 -42.55 49.12 -2.18
N LYS A 99 -43.46 49.98 -1.70
CA LYS A 99 -44.73 50.29 -2.37
C LYS A 99 -44.59 51.34 -3.47
N ILE A 100 -43.45 52.03 -3.55
CA ILE A 100 -43.21 53.03 -4.61
C ILE A 100 -43.02 52.29 -5.95
N PRO A 101 -43.81 52.61 -7.00
CA PRO A 101 -43.75 51.90 -8.27
C PRO A 101 -42.37 52.03 -8.92
N LYS A 102 -41.81 50.89 -9.34
CA LYS A 102 -40.59 50.85 -10.16
C LYS A 102 -40.92 51.38 -11.55
N THR A 103 -40.54 52.61 -11.84
CA THR A 103 -40.66 53.15 -13.21
C THR A 103 -39.70 52.41 -14.13
N ALA A 104 -40.24 51.71 -15.14
CA ALA A 104 -39.50 51.30 -16.31
C ALA A 104 -39.22 52.57 -17.15
N SER A 105 -38.06 53.20 -16.95
CA SER A 105 -37.55 54.16 -17.93
C SER A 105 -36.44 53.50 -18.72
N GLU A 106 -36.72 53.26 -20.00
CA GLU A 106 -35.70 53.11 -21.04
C GLU A 106 -34.82 54.38 -21.01
N ASN A 107 -33.50 54.17 -20.92
CA ASN A 107 -32.43 55.17 -20.68
C ASN A 107 -32.36 55.75 -19.26
N ASN A 108 -31.82 54.95 -18.32
CA ASN A 108 -31.30 55.43 -17.04
C ASN A 108 -30.05 56.31 -17.24
N THR A 109 -30.24 57.61 -17.43
CA THR A 109 -29.15 58.60 -17.39
C THR A 109 -29.33 59.51 -16.17
N LEU A 110 -28.44 59.35 -15.17
CA LEU A 110 -28.40 60.21 -14.00
C LEU A 110 -27.21 61.18 -14.16
N SER A 111 -27.50 62.42 -14.59
CA SER A 111 -26.51 63.47 -14.82
C SER A 111 -26.03 64.09 -13.50
N LEU A 112 -24.73 64.01 -13.24
CA LEU A 112 -24.05 64.59 -12.09
C LEU A 112 -24.13 66.12 -12.12
N ASN A 113 -23.87 66.74 -13.27
CA ASN A 113 -23.92 68.19 -13.43
C ASN A 113 -25.33 68.73 -13.13
N ALA A 114 -26.37 68.04 -13.61
CA ALA A 114 -27.74 68.40 -13.32
C ALA A 114 -28.09 68.25 -11.83
N MET A 115 -27.47 67.29 -11.13
CA MET A 115 -27.66 67.10 -9.68
C MET A 115 -26.97 68.20 -8.89
N LEU A 116 -25.71 68.52 -9.21
CA LEU A 116 -24.94 69.56 -8.53
C LEU A 116 -25.56 70.95 -8.72
N ALA A 117 -26.10 71.25 -9.91
CA ALA A 117 -26.76 72.52 -10.20
C ALA A 117 -28.05 72.76 -9.40
N LEU A 118 -28.67 71.70 -8.85
CA LEU A 118 -29.89 71.79 -8.04
C LEU A 118 -29.60 71.91 -6.54
N LEU A 119 -28.35 71.75 -6.10
CA LEU A 119 -27.98 71.80 -4.68
C LEU A 119 -27.70 73.25 -4.27
N PRO A 120 -28.44 73.81 -3.28
CA PRO A 120 -28.13 75.14 -2.76
C PRO A 120 -26.84 75.10 -1.92
N GLU A 121 -26.06 76.18 -1.95
CA GLU A 121 -24.93 76.32 -1.04
C GLU A 121 -25.39 76.39 0.42
N GLY A 122 -24.75 75.60 1.27
CA GLY A 122 -25.09 75.51 2.69
C GLY A 122 -24.66 74.21 3.35
N GLU A 123 -25.07 74.04 4.60
CA GLU A 123 -24.88 72.84 5.41
C GLU A 123 -26.22 72.16 5.67
N ALA A 124 -26.30 70.84 5.51
CA ALA A 124 -27.43 70.03 5.93
C ALA A 124 -26.95 69.01 6.97
N GLU A 125 -27.55 69.03 8.16
CA GLU A 125 -27.22 68.14 9.27
C GLU A 125 -28.44 67.32 9.70
N LEU A 126 -28.24 66.02 9.87
CA LEU A 126 -29.21 65.06 10.38
C LEU A 126 -28.58 64.38 11.59
N LYS A 127 -29.05 64.72 12.81
CA LYS A 127 -28.42 64.24 14.04
C LYS A 127 -28.68 62.76 14.29
N SER A 128 -29.86 62.27 13.91
CA SER A 128 -30.27 60.88 14.14
C SER A 128 -31.22 60.41 13.03
N LEU A 129 -30.80 59.37 12.30
CA LEU A 129 -31.61 58.67 11.30
C LEU A 129 -31.85 57.22 11.72
N THR A 130 -33.11 56.82 11.86
CA THR A 130 -33.51 55.45 12.22
C THR A 130 -34.32 54.79 11.10
N TRP A 131 -34.25 53.46 11.02
CA TRP A 131 -34.96 52.65 10.03
C TRP A 131 -35.96 51.72 10.71
N LEU A 132 -37.19 51.63 10.19
CA LEU A 132 -38.27 50.76 10.66
C LEU A 132 -38.63 49.70 9.61
N ASN A 133 -39.28 48.62 10.08
CA ASN A 133 -39.88 47.56 9.25
C ASN A 133 -38.90 46.93 8.25
N ILE A 134 -37.68 46.69 8.72
CA ILE A 134 -36.61 46.08 7.95
C ILE A 134 -36.87 44.58 7.81
N PRO A 135 -36.79 44.00 6.60
CA PRO A 135 -37.09 42.59 6.41
C PRO A 135 -36.04 41.66 7.02
N ASP A 136 -36.48 40.50 7.52
CA ASP A 136 -35.61 39.53 8.19
C ASP A 136 -34.54 38.91 7.29
N ASN A 137 -34.77 38.95 5.98
CA ASN A 137 -33.90 38.39 4.93
C ASN A 137 -32.69 39.28 4.58
N ILE A 138 -32.49 40.42 5.24
CA ILE A 138 -31.29 41.24 5.02
C ILE A 138 -30.04 40.44 5.43
N PRO A 139 -28.97 40.44 4.61
CA PRO A 139 -27.70 39.83 4.97
C PRO A 139 -27.25 40.25 6.36
N THR A 140 -26.86 39.29 7.19
CA THR A 140 -26.53 39.52 8.62
C THR A 140 -25.51 40.64 8.82
N ARG A 141 -24.58 40.80 7.87
CA ARG A 141 -23.57 41.87 7.88
C ARG A 141 -24.14 43.26 7.64
N LEU A 142 -25.27 43.41 6.95
CA LEU A 142 -25.93 44.70 6.74
C LEU A 142 -26.89 45.05 7.87
N LYS A 143 -27.32 44.09 8.69
CA LYS A 143 -28.21 44.35 9.84
C LYS A 143 -27.61 45.36 10.82
N ALA A 144 -26.29 45.31 11.06
CA ALA A 144 -25.59 46.24 11.94
C ALA A 144 -25.66 47.70 11.45
N PHE A 145 -25.76 47.94 10.14
CA PHE A 145 -25.91 49.28 9.57
C PHE A 145 -27.27 49.89 9.91
N PHE A 146 -28.32 49.08 9.95
CA PHE A 146 -29.67 49.56 10.19
C PHE A 146 -30.12 49.51 11.67
N SER A 147 -29.36 48.87 12.55
CA SER A 147 -29.76 48.65 13.94
C SER A 147 -29.56 49.86 14.86
N HIS A 148 -28.80 50.86 14.44
CA HIS A 148 -28.52 52.06 15.24
C HIS A 148 -28.71 53.32 14.42
N ALA A 149 -29.05 54.41 15.12
CA ALA A 149 -29.22 55.72 14.51
C ALA A 149 -27.94 56.18 13.80
N SER A 150 -28.10 56.83 12.64
CA SER A 150 -26.98 57.42 11.89
C SER A 150 -26.99 58.94 12.01
N TYR A 151 -25.84 59.52 12.31
CA TYR A 151 -25.54 60.94 12.14
C TYR A 151 -25.10 61.17 10.69
N ALA A 152 -25.59 62.22 10.04
CA ALA A 152 -25.14 62.63 8.72
C ALA A 152 -25.00 64.15 8.62
N LYS A 153 -23.96 64.60 7.93
CA LYS A 153 -23.70 66.01 7.65
C LYS A 153 -23.21 66.16 6.21
N VAL A 154 -23.84 67.04 5.46
CA VAL A 154 -23.46 67.36 4.07
C VAL A 154 -23.21 68.85 3.99
N THR A 155 -22.11 69.28 3.37
CA THR A 155 -21.85 70.69 3.10
C THR A 155 -21.53 70.90 1.63
N PHE A 156 -22.04 71.99 1.05
CA PHE A 156 -21.79 72.36 -0.33
C PHE A 156 -21.45 73.84 -0.43
N PHE A 157 -20.22 74.15 -0.82
CA PHE A 157 -19.73 75.53 -1.02
C PHE A 157 -18.71 75.54 -2.15
N GLN A 158 -18.79 76.51 -3.08
CA GLN A 158 -17.79 76.67 -4.16
C GLN A 158 -17.51 75.38 -4.94
N ASP A 159 -18.56 74.67 -5.39
CA ASP A 159 -18.47 73.39 -6.10
C ASP A 159 -17.75 72.25 -5.35
N ASN A 160 -17.58 72.40 -4.03
CA ASN A 160 -17.05 71.37 -3.16
C ASN A 160 -18.17 70.80 -2.28
N LEU A 161 -18.54 69.55 -2.55
CA LEU A 161 -19.53 68.79 -1.79
C LEU A 161 -18.81 67.83 -0.84
N THR A 162 -18.94 68.05 0.46
CA THR A 162 -18.48 67.09 1.47
C THR A 162 -19.66 66.39 2.14
N ALA A 163 -19.52 65.09 2.39
CA ALA A 163 -20.50 64.28 3.07
C ALA A 163 -19.82 63.46 4.16
N PHE A 164 -20.41 63.52 5.35
CA PHE A 164 -19.99 62.79 6.53
C PHE A 164 -21.16 61.97 7.04
N ILE A 165 -20.94 60.67 7.26
CA ILE A 165 -21.93 59.78 7.87
C ILE A 165 -21.24 59.02 8.98
N GLN A 166 -21.82 59.02 10.18
CA GLN A 166 -21.30 58.28 11.32
C GLN A 166 -22.42 57.51 12.01
N GLN A 167 -22.15 56.25 12.28
CA GLN A 167 -23.00 55.31 12.97
C GLN A 167 -22.09 54.40 13.83
N GLN A 168 -22.65 53.54 14.68
CA GLN A 168 -21.84 52.71 15.57
C GLN A 168 -20.86 51.79 14.81
N ALA A 169 -21.27 51.24 13.67
CA ALA A 169 -20.45 50.34 12.88
C ALA A 169 -19.82 51.01 11.65
N LEU A 170 -20.31 52.16 11.19
CA LEU A 170 -19.88 52.81 9.95
C LEU A 170 -19.42 54.25 10.18
N LYS A 171 -18.27 54.62 9.61
CA LYS A 171 -17.87 56.00 9.40
C LYS A 171 -17.53 56.21 7.92
N LEU A 172 -18.13 57.21 7.29
CA LEU A 172 -17.89 57.61 5.92
C LEU A 172 -17.56 59.09 5.87
N ASP A 173 -16.42 59.41 5.26
CA ASP A 173 -15.95 60.76 4.94
C ASP A 173 -15.79 60.83 3.42
N ALA A 174 -16.54 61.69 2.72
CA ALA A 174 -16.48 61.82 1.26
C ALA A 174 -16.42 63.29 0.83
N THR A 175 -15.68 63.55 -0.24
CA THR A 175 -15.50 64.89 -0.84
C THR A 175 -15.57 64.76 -2.35
N LEU A 176 -16.44 65.54 -2.98
CA LEU A 176 -16.57 65.68 -4.42
C LEU A 176 -16.24 67.12 -4.81
N THR A 177 -15.20 67.30 -5.63
CA THR A 177 -14.79 68.60 -6.17
C THR A 177 -14.41 68.43 -7.63
N ASN A 178 -14.96 69.23 -8.55
CA ASN A 178 -14.65 69.17 -9.99
C ASN A 178 -14.67 67.74 -10.55
N HIS A 179 -15.75 66.99 -10.33
CA HIS A 179 -15.93 65.58 -10.76
C HIS A 179 -14.98 64.56 -10.10
N HIS A 180 -14.07 64.99 -9.22
CA HIS A 180 -13.21 64.10 -8.44
C HIS A 180 -13.87 63.76 -7.10
N LEU A 181 -14.27 62.50 -6.94
CA LEU A 181 -14.80 61.95 -5.71
C LEU A 181 -13.68 61.25 -4.94
N SER A 182 -13.43 61.66 -3.71
CA SER A 182 -12.60 60.94 -2.75
C SER A 182 -13.45 60.51 -1.56
N ALA A 183 -13.26 59.30 -1.06
CA ALA A 183 -13.95 58.85 0.15
C ALA A 183 -13.12 57.87 0.99
N LYS A 184 -13.35 57.91 2.30
CA LYS A 184 -12.85 56.97 3.29
C LYS A 184 -14.03 56.36 4.01
N VAL A 185 -14.05 55.04 4.07
CA VAL A 185 -15.11 54.25 4.70
C VAL A 185 -14.45 53.29 5.68
N HIS A 186 -14.81 53.44 6.95
CA HIS A 186 -14.47 52.51 8.02
C HIS A 186 -15.73 51.75 8.42
N TYR A 187 -15.70 50.43 8.34
CA TYR A 187 -16.82 49.57 8.71
C TYR A 187 -16.38 48.47 9.67
N GLN A 188 -16.96 48.45 10.87
CA GLN A 188 -16.69 47.48 11.94
C GLN A 188 -18.02 46.92 12.49
N PRO A 189 -18.60 45.90 11.85
CA PRO A 189 -19.86 45.30 12.30
C PRO A 189 -19.73 44.48 13.59
N ARG A 190 -18.53 44.01 13.94
CA ARG A 190 -18.21 43.18 15.12
C ARG A 190 -16.78 43.48 15.59
N GLU A 191 -16.43 43.11 16.82
CA GLU A 191 -15.08 43.37 17.37
C GLU A 191 -13.95 42.78 16.49
N GLN A 192 -14.12 41.57 15.97
CA GLN A 192 -13.12 40.85 15.17
C GLN A 192 -13.26 41.06 13.65
N GLU A 193 -14.17 41.92 13.19
CA GLU A 193 -14.43 42.17 11.77
C GLU A 193 -14.22 43.66 11.45
N GLN A 194 -13.24 43.98 10.63
CA GLN A 194 -12.90 45.35 10.26
C GLN A 194 -12.70 45.50 8.76
N HIS A 195 -13.16 46.62 8.22
CA HIS A 195 -13.09 46.96 6.81
C HIS A 195 -12.74 48.43 6.64
N ASN A 196 -11.63 48.69 5.96
CA ASN A 196 -11.17 50.03 5.65
C ASN A 196 -11.09 50.17 4.14
N LEU A 197 -11.90 51.05 3.55
CA LEU A 197 -11.86 51.39 2.15
C LEU A 197 -11.50 52.87 2.01
N SER A 198 -10.46 53.19 1.25
CA SER A 198 -10.20 54.54 0.79
C SER A 198 -10.14 54.54 -0.72
N PHE A 199 -10.91 55.39 -1.38
CA PHE A 199 -10.88 55.49 -2.84
C PHE A 199 -10.91 56.93 -3.34
N SER A 200 -10.41 57.10 -4.56
CA SER A 200 -10.49 58.31 -5.36
C SER A 200 -10.98 57.93 -6.75
N SER A 201 -11.85 58.74 -7.36
CA SER A 201 -12.42 58.47 -8.67
C SER A 201 -12.74 59.74 -9.43
N THR A 202 -12.52 59.72 -10.75
CA THR A 202 -12.94 60.78 -11.67
C THR A 202 -14.26 60.35 -12.32
N LEU A 203 -15.35 60.94 -11.86
CA LEU A 203 -16.69 60.63 -12.31
C LEU A 203 -16.96 61.24 -13.70
N VAL A 204 -17.77 60.57 -14.50
CA VAL A 204 -18.36 61.13 -15.72
C VAL A 204 -19.74 61.70 -15.42
N ASP A 205 -20.31 62.48 -16.35
CA ASP A 205 -21.62 63.09 -16.11
C ASP A 205 -22.70 62.02 -15.86
N ASN A 206 -22.69 60.90 -16.57
CA ASN A 206 -23.60 59.79 -16.30
C ASN A 206 -23.09 58.92 -15.15
N LEU A 207 -23.71 59.04 -13.96
CA LEU A 207 -23.30 58.31 -12.75
C LEU A 207 -23.43 56.78 -12.84
N PHE A 208 -24.05 56.24 -13.89
CA PHE A 208 -24.13 54.80 -14.14
C PHE A 208 -22.99 54.26 -15.02
N GLU A 209 -22.17 55.13 -15.61
CA GLU A 209 -21.01 54.72 -16.39
C GLU A 209 -19.78 54.49 -15.51
N ILE A 210 -18.90 53.58 -15.95
CA ILE A 210 -17.64 53.29 -15.25
C ILE A 210 -16.76 54.56 -15.31
N PRO A 211 -16.23 55.05 -14.17
CA PRO A 211 -15.45 56.28 -14.13
C PRO A 211 -14.18 56.20 -14.97
N THR A 212 -13.67 57.35 -15.41
CA THR A 212 -12.49 57.42 -16.29
C THR A 212 -11.21 57.07 -15.56
N ALA A 213 -11.14 57.36 -14.27
CA ALA A 213 -10.08 56.94 -13.38
C ALA A 213 -10.63 56.52 -12.02
N PHE A 214 -9.97 55.55 -11.40
CA PHE A 214 -10.27 55.11 -10.05
C PHE A 214 -9.01 54.55 -9.41
N GLU A 215 -8.85 54.81 -8.12
CA GLU A 215 -7.86 54.16 -7.26
C GLU A 215 -8.52 53.89 -5.92
N GLY A 216 -8.58 52.61 -5.52
CA GLY A 216 -9.17 52.17 -4.28
C GLY A 216 -8.25 51.22 -3.53
N HIS A 217 -8.05 51.49 -2.25
CA HIS A 217 -7.35 50.61 -1.32
C HIS A 217 -8.34 50.08 -0.31
N TYR A 218 -8.43 48.75 -0.22
CA TYR A 218 -9.30 48.06 0.69
C TYR A 218 -8.49 47.12 1.58
N HIS A 219 -8.58 47.32 2.90
CA HIS A 219 -7.99 46.45 3.91
C HIS A 219 -9.13 45.82 4.71
N TRP A 220 -9.11 44.49 4.80
CA TRP A 220 -10.06 43.77 5.63
C TRP A 220 -9.36 42.94 6.69
N ARG A 221 -10.10 42.70 7.78
CA ARG A 221 -9.84 41.68 8.79
C ARG A 221 -11.15 40.94 9.03
N MET A 222 -11.18 39.65 8.71
CA MET A 222 -12.36 38.81 8.88
C MET A 222 -12.23 37.99 10.18
N PRO A 223 -13.35 37.59 10.81
CA PRO A 223 -13.32 36.71 11.97
C PRO A 223 -13.11 35.24 11.55
N LYS A 224 -12.62 34.39 12.47
CA LYS A 224 -12.25 32.99 12.18
C LYS A 224 -13.42 32.13 11.72
N GLU A 225 -14.63 32.45 12.18
CA GLU A 225 -15.86 31.74 11.81
C GLU A 225 -16.23 31.93 10.34
N ILE A 226 -15.66 32.95 9.68
CA ILE A 226 -15.91 33.26 8.27
C ILE A 226 -14.75 32.77 7.39
N ILE A 227 -13.52 33.06 7.80
CA ILE A 227 -12.31 32.61 7.11
C ILE A 227 -11.42 31.90 8.13
N GLU A 228 -11.41 30.58 8.06
CA GLU A 228 -10.58 29.74 8.93
C GLU A 228 -9.10 29.88 8.60
N ASN A 229 -8.76 30.07 7.31
CA ASN A 229 -7.39 30.19 6.86
C ASN A 229 -6.76 31.53 7.28
N ASP A 230 -5.77 31.46 8.19
CA ASP A 230 -5.07 32.62 8.71
C ASP A 230 -4.45 33.49 7.61
N THR A 231 -3.98 32.91 6.49
CA THR A 231 -3.28 33.62 5.39
C THR A 231 -4.15 34.60 4.62
N ILE A 232 -5.47 34.43 4.58
CA ILE A 232 -6.39 35.35 3.86
C ILE A 232 -7.41 36.02 4.76
N ARG A 233 -7.33 35.73 6.07
CA ARG A 233 -8.18 36.36 7.07
C ARG A 233 -7.95 37.87 7.14
N GLU A 234 -6.71 38.30 6.97
CA GLU A 234 -6.35 39.71 6.88
C GLU A 234 -5.60 39.98 5.58
N GLY A 235 -6.15 40.89 4.77
CA GLY A 235 -5.66 41.13 3.42
C GLY A 235 -5.83 42.58 3.00
N LYS A 236 -4.97 43.01 2.09
CA LYS A 236 -5.05 44.32 1.44
C LYS A 236 -5.21 44.12 -0.05
N THR A 237 -6.07 44.92 -0.67
CA THR A 237 -6.21 44.97 -2.11
C THR A 237 -6.23 46.39 -2.61
N THR A 238 -5.55 46.61 -3.73
CA THR A 238 -5.54 47.86 -4.47
C THR A 238 -6.15 47.60 -5.84
N LEU A 239 -7.13 48.42 -6.22
CA LEU A 239 -7.72 48.41 -7.55
C LEU A 239 -7.51 49.80 -8.16
N ARG A 240 -6.82 49.88 -9.30
CA ARG A 240 -6.57 51.15 -9.98
C ARG A 240 -6.75 51.04 -11.48
N TRP A 241 -7.29 52.07 -12.11
CA TRP A 241 -7.32 52.20 -13.58
C TRP A 241 -7.35 53.65 -14.04
N THR A 242 -6.93 53.87 -15.28
CA THR A 242 -7.09 55.12 -16.01
C THR A 242 -7.58 54.84 -17.43
N THR A 243 -8.23 55.82 -18.06
CA THR A 243 -8.68 55.72 -19.45
C THR A 243 -7.59 56.27 -20.36
N ASP A 244 -7.19 55.49 -21.36
CA ASP A 244 -6.19 55.89 -22.36
C ASP A 244 -6.80 56.69 -23.53
N GLN A 245 -5.96 57.01 -24.53
CA GLN A 245 -6.38 57.76 -25.73
C GLN A 245 -7.39 57.01 -26.62
N GLN A 246 -7.50 55.69 -26.49
CA GLN A 246 -8.40 54.84 -27.27
C GLN A 246 -9.73 54.56 -26.55
N GLN A 247 -10.03 55.29 -25.45
CA GLN A 247 -11.20 55.04 -24.59
C GLN A 247 -11.18 53.66 -23.92
N THR A 248 -10.01 53.02 -23.85
CA THR A 248 -9.80 51.77 -23.12
C THR A 248 -9.32 52.07 -21.71
N ARG A 249 -9.92 51.39 -20.73
CA ARG A 249 -9.54 51.52 -19.32
C ARG A 249 -8.45 50.52 -19.02
N VAL A 250 -7.26 50.98 -18.69
CA VAL A 250 -6.11 50.13 -18.37
C VAL A 250 -5.81 50.26 -16.88
N GLY A 251 -5.67 49.13 -16.21
CA GLY A 251 -5.55 49.10 -14.76
C GLY A 251 -4.87 47.87 -14.22
N GLU A 252 -4.82 47.81 -12.90
CA GLU A 252 -4.23 46.71 -12.16
C GLU A 252 -5.02 46.43 -10.88
N TRP A 253 -5.24 45.15 -10.63
CA TRP A 253 -5.73 44.65 -9.36
C TRP A 253 -4.59 43.93 -8.63
N LEU A 254 -4.24 44.45 -7.46
CA LEU A 254 -3.23 43.88 -6.57
C LEU A 254 -3.92 43.35 -5.32
N PHE A 255 -3.57 42.14 -4.92
CA PHE A 255 -3.89 41.57 -3.62
C PHE A 255 -2.61 41.15 -2.92
N THR A 256 -2.56 41.37 -1.60
CA THR A 256 -1.48 40.88 -0.74
C THR A 256 -2.06 40.47 0.61
N SER A 257 -1.67 39.28 1.07
CA SER A 257 -1.95 38.85 2.44
C SER A 257 -1.15 39.68 3.45
N VAL A 258 -1.78 40.10 4.54
CA VAL A 258 -1.11 40.86 5.60
C VAL A 258 -0.30 39.94 6.51
N THR A 259 -0.82 38.74 6.77
CA THR A 259 -0.19 37.73 7.62
C THR A 259 1.00 37.04 6.96
N ASP A 260 0.99 36.93 5.63
CA ASP A 260 2.10 36.36 4.85
C ASP A 260 2.21 37.06 3.49
N PRO A 261 3.02 38.12 3.39
CA PRO A 261 3.14 38.94 2.19
C PRO A 261 3.63 38.20 0.93
N THR A 262 4.13 36.97 1.05
CA THR A 262 4.49 36.18 -0.13
C THR A 262 3.25 35.83 -0.97
N ASN A 263 2.08 35.71 -0.32
CA ASN A 263 0.81 35.45 -0.97
C ASN A 263 0.27 36.72 -1.64
N GLN A 264 0.39 36.77 -2.97
CA GLN A 264 0.06 37.94 -3.76
C GLN A 264 -0.58 37.58 -5.11
N LEU A 265 -1.49 38.44 -5.56
CA LEU A 265 -2.06 38.42 -6.91
C LEU A 265 -1.82 39.78 -7.56
N GLN A 266 -1.29 39.79 -8.78
CA GLN A 266 -1.03 41.00 -9.54
C GLN A 266 -1.64 40.84 -10.94
N PHE A 267 -2.87 41.31 -11.11
CA PHE A 267 -3.63 41.13 -12.35
C PHE A 267 -3.79 42.47 -13.07
N PRO A 268 -2.94 42.77 -14.07
CA PRO A 268 -3.17 43.88 -14.96
C PRO A 268 -4.36 43.55 -15.87
N PHE A 269 -5.26 44.50 -16.01
CA PHE A 269 -6.47 44.33 -16.78
C PHE A 269 -6.71 45.50 -17.74
N THR A 270 -7.46 45.21 -18.79
CA THR A 270 -7.99 46.20 -19.73
C THR A 270 -9.49 46.00 -19.88
N VAL A 271 -10.26 47.08 -19.77
CA VAL A 271 -11.72 47.09 -19.96
C VAL A 271 -12.07 48.01 -21.12
N ASP A 272 -12.70 47.46 -22.14
CA ASP A 272 -13.34 48.22 -23.22
C ASP A 272 -14.88 48.21 -23.05
N GLN A 273 -15.64 48.61 -24.06
CA GLN A 273 -17.11 48.65 -24.00
C GLN A 273 -17.79 47.27 -23.98
N GLN A 274 -17.07 46.19 -24.29
CA GLN A 274 -17.60 44.83 -24.47
C GLN A 274 -16.81 43.76 -23.70
N THR A 275 -15.55 44.00 -23.33
CA THR A 275 -14.65 42.99 -22.78
C THR A 275 -13.83 43.48 -21.58
N LEU A 276 -13.62 42.58 -20.62
CA LEU A 276 -12.60 42.66 -19.59
C LEU A 276 -11.52 41.63 -19.93
N GLU A 277 -10.28 42.07 -20.10
CA GLU A 277 -9.15 41.21 -20.42
C GLU A 277 -8.06 41.34 -19.34
N ILE A 278 -7.54 40.21 -18.86
CA ILE A 278 -6.37 40.10 -17.97
C ILE A 278 -5.25 39.47 -18.77
N LYS A 279 -4.10 40.15 -18.89
CA LYS A 279 -2.92 39.66 -19.62
C LYS A 279 -1.76 39.44 -18.67
N GLN A 280 -1.23 38.22 -18.64
CA GLN A 280 -0.07 37.84 -17.81
C GLN A 280 -0.23 38.20 -16.32
N GLY A 281 -1.45 38.03 -15.77
CA GLY A 281 -1.66 38.20 -14.34
C GLY A 281 -0.81 37.21 -13.55
N LYS A 282 -0.04 37.68 -12.58
CA LYS A 282 0.86 36.84 -11.78
C LYS A 282 0.18 36.47 -10.47
N PHE A 283 0.39 35.25 -10.03
CA PHE A 283 -0.04 34.83 -8.70
C PHE A 283 1.01 33.95 -8.04
N TYR A 284 1.10 34.09 -6.72
CA TYR A 284 1.85 33.21 -5.83
C TYR A 284 1.01 33.00 -4.57
N LEU A 285 0.65 31.76 -4.28
CA LEU A 285 -0.16 31.37 -3.13
C LEU A 285 0.45 30.12 -2.48
N ASP A 286 0.97 30.25 -1.26
CA ASP A 286 1.65 29.19 -0.49
C ASP A 286 0.82 28.71 0.73
N TRP A 287 -0.48 28.98 0.71
CA TRP A 287 -1.41 28.55 1.76
C TRP A 287 -1.74 27.04 1.75
N LEU A 288 -1.25 26.30 0.75
CA LEU A 288 -1.35 24.84 0.64
C LEU A 288 0.04 24.30 0.98
N SER A 289 0.21 23.79 2.20
CA SER A 289 1.51 23.42 2.78
C SER A 289 2.37 22.49 1.93
N ASP A 290 1.75 21.68 1.06
CA ASP A 290 2.44 20.71 0.22
C ASP A 290 2.59 21.16 -1.25
N PHE A 291 1.94 22.24 -1.69
CA PHE A 291 1.91 22.62 -3.10
C PHE A 291 1.71 24.13 -3.31
N PRO A 292 2.79 24.94 -3.32
CA PRO A 292 2.69 26.36 -3.64
C PRO A 292 2.13 26.55 -5.06
N LEU A 293 1.04 27.31 -5.16
CA LEU A 293 0.42 27.66 -6.42
C LEU A 293 1.03 28.96 -6.94
N GLN A 294 1.95 28.83 -7.88
CA GLN A 294 2.57 29.96 -8.56
C GLN A 294 2.36 29.87 -10.07
N GLY A 295 2.13 31.00 -10.73
CA GLY A 295 1.81 30.96 -12.14
C GLY A 295 1.36 32.26 -12.76
N PHE A 296 0.80 32.10 -13.97
CA PHE A 296 0.26 33.19 -14.77
C PHE A 296 -1.17 32.89 -15.21
N ILE A 297 -2.01 33.92 -15.25
CA ILE A 297 -3.37 33.87 -15.76
C ILE A 297 -3.52 34.82 -16.95
N ASN A 298 -4.14 34.32 -18.02
CA ASN A 298 -4.74 35.17 -19.05
C ASN A 298 -6.25 34.88 -19.04
N ALA A 299 -7.07 35.92 -19.01
CA ALA A 299 -8.51 35.76 -19.01
C ALA A 299 -9.15 36.82 -19.89
N ARG A 300 -10.26 36.48 -20.53
CA ARG A 300 -11.12 37.44 -21.22
C ARG A 300 -12.57 37.11 -20.90
N LEU A 301 -13.30 38.10 -20.40
CA LEU A 301 -14.72 38.02 -20.12
C LEU A 301 -15.44 39.00 -21.05
N THR A 302 -16.42 38.51 -21.79
CA THR A 302 -17.23 39.29 -22.72
C THR A 302 -18.70 39.11 -22.34
N PRO A 303 -19.23 39.95 -21.43
CA PRO A 303 -20.67 39.97 -21.15
C PRO A 303 -21.46 40.38 -22.40
N ASN A 304 -22.77 40.11 -22.42
CA ASN A 304 -23.63 40.53 -23.53
C ASN A 304 -23.81 42.07 -23.54
N SER A 305 -23.92 42.67 -22.35
CA SER A 305 -23.85 44.10 -22.11
C SER A 305 -23.29 44.38 -20.71
N PHE A 306 -22.54 45.46 -20.52
CA PHE A 306 -22.18 45.94 -19.17
C PHE A 306 -23.35 46.63 -18.45
N THR A 307 -24.53 46.71 -19.07
CA THR A 307 -25.75 47.23 -18.45
C THR A 307 -26.54 46.12 -17.73
N GLN A 308 -27.21 46.49 -16.64
CA GLN A 308 -27.82 45.53 -15.71
C GLN A 308 -28.94 44.66 -16.30
N ALA A 309 -29.53 45.05 -17.44
CA ALA A 309 -30.66 44.35 -18.05
C ALA A 309 -30.26 43.10 -18.87
N ASP A 310 -29.03 43.05 -19.39
CA ASP A 310 -28.61 42.06 -20.40
C ASP A 310 -27.14 41.62 -20.22
N PHE A 311 -26.76 41.22 -19.01
CA PHE A 311 -25.36 40.90 -18.66
C PHE A 311 -24.91 39.51 -19.12
N TYR A 312 -25.84 38.55 -19.19
CA TYR A 312 -25.58 37.14 -19.49
C TYR A 312 -26.06 36.77 -20.91
N PRO A 313 -25.43 35.80 -21.59
CA PRO A 313 -24.29 35.01 -21.14
C PRO A 313 -22.98 35.79 -21.21
N ILE A 314 -22.03 35.44 -20.33
CA ILE A 314 -20.67 35.97 -20.36
C ILE A 314 -19.80 34.94 -21.09
N LYS A 315 -19.29 35.31 -22.25
CA LYS A 315 -18.30 34.48 -22.95
C LYS A 315 -16.97 34.56 -22.22
N THR A 316 -16.35 33.42 -21.99
CA THR A 316 -15.10 33.31 -21.24
C THR A 316 -13.99 32.70 -22.07
N TYR A 317 -12.81 33.29 -21.97
CA TYR A 317 -11.53 32.67 -22.30
C TYR A 317 -10.69 32.68 -21.03
N LEU A 318 -10.03 31.57 -20.72
CA LEU A 318 -9.18 31.44 -19.54
C LEU A 318 -7.96 30.58 -19.91
N ARG A 319 -6.77 31.01 -19.53
CA ARG A 319 -5.55 30.20 -19.63
C ARG A 319 -4.71 30.44 -18.39
N VAL A 320 -4.67 29.44 -17.52
CA VAL A 320 -3.88 29.43 -16.28
C VAL A 320 -2.68 28.52 -16.50
N SER A 321 -1.47 29.04 -16.30
CA SER A 321 -0.21 28.30 -16.34
C SER A 321 0.32 28.18 -14.93
N LEU A 322 0.44 26.97 -14.42
CA LEU A 322 0.89 26.65 -13.06
C LEU A 322 2.27 26.02 -13.11
N LEU A 323 3.21 26.56 -12.33
CA LEU A 323 4.57 26.05 -12.24
C LEU A 323 4.71 25.17 -10.99
N SER A 324 5.11 23.93 -11.21
CA SER A 324 5.48 23.01 -10.13
C SER A 324 6.99 22.82 -10.08
N GLN A 325 7.54 22.59 -8.89
CA GLN A 325 8.95 22.36 -8.69
C GLN A 325 9.16 21.18 -7.75
N SER A 326 10.03 20.26 -8.16
CA SER A 326 10.56 19.19 -7.32
C SER A 326 12.07 19.37 -7.15
N LYS A 327 12.59 19.00 -5.96
CA LYS A 327 14.03 18.99 -5.67
C LYS A 327 14.80 18.04 -6.60
N THR A 328 14.19 16.92 -6.99
CA THR A 328 14.85 15.85 -7.76
C THR A 328 14.47 15.86 -9.24
N ALA A 329 13.21 16.17 -9.57
CA ALA A 329 12.73 16.16 -10.95
C ALA A 329 12.82 17.53 -11.65
N GLY A 330 13.13 18.62 -10.93
CA GLY A 330 13.22 19.97 -11.47
C GLY A 330 11.86 20.67 -11.65
N LYS A 331 11.81 21.67 -12.54
CA LYS A 331 10.59 22.47 -12.81
C LYS A 331 9.69 21.82 -13.86
N ALA A 332 8.39 22.06 -13.76
CA ALA A 332 7.38 21.63 -14.73
C ALA A 332 6.23 22.64 -14.81
N ASN A 333 5.45 22.56 -15.89
CA ASN A 333 4.35 23.48 -16.14
C ASN A 333 3.10 22.69 -16.51
N ILE A 334 1.97 23.03 -15.89
CA ILE A 334 0.65 22.54 -16.25
C ILE A 334 -0.23 23.72 -16.65
N VAL A 335 -0.90 23.59 -17.78
CA VAL A 335 -1.77 24.62 -18.34
C VAL A 335 -3.21 24.13 -18.28
N LEU A 336 -4.07 24.89 -17.61
CA LEU A 336 -5.52 24.78 -17.67
C LEU A 336 -6.03 25.86 -18.63
N GLN A 337 -6.76 25.48 -19.67
CA GLN A 337 -7.30 26.44 -20.63
C GLN A 337 -8.77 26.20 -20.96
N ASN A 338 -9.49 27.28 -21.23
CA ASN A 338 -10.84 27.34 -21.76
C ASN A 338 -10.84 28.34 -22.90
N ASN A 339 -11.15 27.90 -24.12
CA ASN A 339 -11.07 28.76 -25.29
C ASN A 339 -12.39 29.49 -25.61
N ALA A 340 -13.52 28.89 -25.23
CA ALA A 340 -14.86 29.38 -25.53
C ALA A 340 -15.86 28.82 -24.51
N GLY A 341 -15.83 29.37 -23.29
CA GLY A 341 -16.80 29.06 -22.26
C GLY A 341 -17.94 30.07 -22.20
N GLU A 342 -19.01 29.70 -21.52
CA GLU A 342 -20.17 30.56 -21.27
C GLU A 342 -20.59 30.45 -19.80
N LEU A 343 -20.73 31.61 -19.14
CA LEU A 343 -21.38 31.73 -17.85
C LEU A 343 -22.79 32.27 -18.06
N HIS A 344 -23.78 31.57 -17.51
CA HIS A 344 -25.17 31.96 -17.49
C HIS A 344 -25.56 32.37 -16.07
N LYS A 345 -26.81 32.81 -15.87
CA LYS A 345 -27.28 33.31 -14.57
C LYS A 345 -27.25 32.25 -13.47
N ASP A 346 -27.57 31.00 -13.79
CA ASP A 346 -27.68 29.88 -12.84
C ASP A 346 -26.83 28.65 -13.25
N SER A 347 -26.10 28.76 -14.36
CA SER A 347 -25.42 27.65 -14.99
C SER A 347 -24.13 28.07 -15.69
N VAL A 348 -23.31 27.09 -16.03
CA VAL A 348 -21.99 27.26 -16.62
C VAL A 348 -21.76 26.20 -17.68
N ASN A 349 -21.02 26.55 -18.73
CA ASN A 349 -20.53 25.64 -19.75
C ASN A 349 -19.08 26.03 -20.11
N LEU A 350 -18.11 25.30 -19.55
CA LEU A 350 -16.68 25.54 -19.75
C LEU A 350 -16.03 24.29 -20.35
N PRO A 351 -15.77 24.26 -21.66
CA PRO A 351 -14.84 23.28 -22.22
C PRO A 351 -13.43 23.59 -21.72
N LEU A 352 -12.88 22.70 -20.88
CA LEU A 352 -11.55 22.82 -20.29
C LEU A 352 -10.57 21.89 -21.00
N GLN A 353 -9.32 22.30 -21.07
CA GLN A 353 -8.22 21.45 -21.49
C GLN A 353 -7.07 21.61 -20.49
N ILE A 354 -6.68 20.51 -19.86
CA ILE A 354 -5.54 20.46 -18.94
C ILE A 354 -4.41 19.72 -19.62
N THR A 355 -3.29 20.40 -19.86
CA THR A 355 -2.13 19.83 -20.55
C THR A 355 -0.83 20.20 -19.86
N GLY A 356 0.12 19.27 -19.82
CA GLY A 356 1.46 19.50 -19.29
C GLY A 356 1.82 18.48 -18.23
N ASN A 357 2.71 18.86 -17.32
CA ASN A 357 3.15 17.98 -16.26
C ASN A 357 3.26 18.67 -14.91
N ILE A 358 3.07 17.89 -13.85
CA ILE A 358 3.29 18.27 -12.47
C ILE A 358 4.44 17.43 -11.95
N LYS A 359 5.40 18.07 -11.29
CA LYS A 359 6.51 17.40 -10.61
C LYS A 359 6.37 17.60 -9.11
N TYR A 360 6.33 16.51 -8.37
CA TYR A 360 6.19 16.51 -6.92
C TYR A 360 7.02 15.36 -6.34
N ASN A 361 7.95 15.68 -5.42
CA ASN A 361 8.95 14.73 -4.92
C ASN A 361 9.62 13.96 -6.08
N ASP A 362 9.73 12.64 -5.99
CA ASP A 362 10.31 11.77 -7.02
C ASP A 362 9.29 11.35 -8.09
N MET A 363 8.18 12.07 -8.23
CA MET A 363 7.11 11.74 -9.17
C MET A 363 6.88 12.83 -10.22
N VAL A 364 6.50 12.38 -11.42
CA VAL A 364 6.07 13.23 -12.53
C VAL A 364 4.72 12.75 -13.04
N LEU A 365 3.70 13.60 -12.93
CA LEU A 365 2.37 13.39 -13.48
C LEU A 365 2.25 14.13 -14.81
N TYR A 366 1.97 13.41 -15.88
CA TYR A 366 1.67 13.94 -17.20
C TYR A 366 0.16 13.95 -17.40
N SER A 367 -0.36 15.08 -17.84
CA SER A 367 -1.80 15.31 -18.01
C SER A 367 -2.11 15.73 -19.44
N SER A 368 -3.12 15.10 -20.03
CA SER A 368 -3.76 15.51 -21.28
C SER A 368 -5.26 15.26 -21.14
N LEU A 369 -5.99 16.25 -20.64
CA LEU A 369 -7.38 16.11 -20.21
C LEU A 369 -8.27 17.15 -20.90
N PRO A 370 -8.84 16.84 -22.07
CA PRO A 370 -10.00 17.56 -22.56
C PRO A 370 -11.22 17.20 -21.70
N ILE A 371 -11.88 18.21 -21.14
CA ILE A 371 -12.93 18.09 -20.13
C ILE A 371 -14.09 19.00 -20.53
N ASP A 372 -15.31 18.50 -20.37
CA ASP A 372 -16.54 19.28 -20.49
C ASP A 372 -17.07 19.53 -19.08
N PHE A 373 -16.94 20.77 -18.58
CA PHE A 373 -17.39 21.17 -17.26
C PHE A 373 -18.64 22.04 -17.40
N LYS A 374 -19.80 21.51 -17.03
CA LYS A 374 -21.08 22.20 -17.25
C LYS A 374 -22.14 21.81 -16.24
N GLY A 375 -23.22 22.57 -16.22
CA GLY A 375 -24.41 22.31 -15.40
C GLY A 375 -24.85 23.55 -14.64
N LYS A 376 -25.83 23.38 -13.77
CA LYS A 376 -26.25 24.43 -12.82
C LYS A 376 -25.25 24.49 -11.67
N PHE A 377 -25.12 25.64 -11.00
CA PHE A 377 -24.16 25.79 -9.91
C PHE A 377 -24.38 24.82 -8.73
N ASP A 378 -25.61 24.35 -8.54
CA ASP A 378 -25.99 23.34 -7.53
C ASP A 378 -25.89 21.88 -8.04
N ASP A 379 -25.61 21.68 -9.33
CA ASP A 379 -25.50 20.38 -9.99
C ASP A 379 -24.48 20.38 -11.14
N LEU A 380 -23.23 20.70 -10.78
CA LEU A 380 -22.11 20.72 -11.72
C LEU A 380 -21.64 19.30 -12.08
N THR A 381 -21.28 19.13 -13.33
CA THR A 381 -20.74 17.89 -13.88
C THR A 381 -19.44 18.15 -14.63
N LEU A 382 -18.45 17.29 -14.40
CA LEU A 382 -17.19 17.24 -15.14
C LEU A 382 -17.15 15.94 -15.95
N LYS A 383 -17.08 16.02 -17.27
CA LYS A 383 -16.97 14.85 -18.15
C LYS A 383 -15.66 14.86 -18.93
N PHE A 384 -14.88 13.79 -18.81
CA PHE A 384 -13.66 13.60 -19.59
C PHE A 384 -13.98 13.20 -21.04
N GLN A 385 -13.42 13.95 -21.98
CA GLN A 385 -13.62 13.75 -23.42
C GLN A 385 -12.64 12.70 -23.98
N PRO A 386 -12.84 12.23 -25.23
CA PRO A 386 -11.87 11.35 -25.89
C PRO A 386 -10.44 11.90 -25.83
N LYS A 387 -9.45 11.00 -25.71
CA LYS A 387 -8.02 11.31 -25.50
C LYS A 387 -7.64 11.81 -24.09
N SER A 388 -8.57 11.82 -23.13
CA SER A 388 -8.25 12.07 -21.71
C SER A 388 -7.36 10.98 -21.12
N LEU A 389 -6.14 11.35 -20.73
CA LEU A 389 -5.14 10.43 -20.16
C LEU A 389 -4.34 11.12 -19.06
N LEU A 390 -4.19 10.43 -17.93
CA LEU A 390 -3.15 10.70 -16.94
C LEU A 390 -2.07 9.63 -17.02
N ARG A 391 -0.80 10.05 -16.86
CA ARG A 391 0.34 9.13 -16.75
C ARG A 391 1.25 9.57 -15.62
N LEU A 392 1.56 8.68 -14.69
CA LEU A 392 2.46 8.89 -13.57
C LEU A 392 3.73 8.04 -13.72
N VAL A 393 4.88 8.61 -13.40
CA VAL A 393 6.17 7.90 -13.26
C VAL A 393 6.90 8.42 -12.03
N GLY A 394 7.72 7.59 -11.40
CA GLY A 394 8.47 8.00 -10.23
C GLY A 394 8.72 6.89 -9.22
N LYS A 395 8.99 7.27 -7.97
CA LYS A 395 9.11 6.34 -6.85
C LYS A 395 8.13 6.73 -5.75
N GLU A 396 7.39 5.75 -5.23
CA GLU A 396 6.45 5.93 -4.13
C GLU A 396 6.66 4.82 -3.11
N ARG A 397 7.14 5.19 -1.92
CA ARG A 397 7.43 4.30 -0.77
C ARG A 397 8.23 3.05 -1.11
N LEU A 398 7.57 1.96 -1.54
CA LEU A 398 8.12 0.63 -1.84
C LEU A 398 8.08 0.28 -3.34
N LEU A 399 7.55 1.17 -4.19
CA LEU A 399 7.32 0.93 -5.60
C LEU A 399 8.13 1.89 -6.46
N THR A 400 8.83 1.34 -7.45
CA THR A 400 9.34 2.11 -8.58
C THR A 400 8.30 2.04 -9.69
N ILE A 401 7.68 3.17 -10.00
CA ILE A 401 6.63 3.31 -11.01
C ILE A 401 7.29 3.69 -12.33
N LYS A 402 7.44 2.70 -13.23
CA LYS A 402 7.94 2.94 -14.60
C LYS A 402 6.88 3.61 -15.46
N GLU A 403 5.61 3.22 -15.29
CA GLU A 403 4.47 3.78 -15.99
C GLU A 403 3.18 3.43 -15.23
N LEU A 404 2.40 4.43 -14.81
CA LEU A 404 1.04 4.22 -14.32
C LEU A 404 0.09 5.08 -15.15
N ARG A 405 -0.80 4.46 -15.92
CA ARG A 405 -1.71 5.16 -16.85
C ARG A 405 -3.16 5.01 -16.43
N PHE A 406 -3.88 6.13 -16.44
CA PHE A 406 -5.32 6.19 -16.24
C PHE A 406 -5.98 6.78 -17.50
N PRO A 407 -6.48 5.94 -18.42
CA PRO A 407 -7.39 6.40 -19.46
C PRO A 407 -8.69 6.89 -18.81
N LEU A 408 -9.07 8.14 -19.06
CA LEU A 408 -10.22 8.76 -18.39
C LEU A 408 -11.40 9.04 -19.34
N ALA A 409 -11.27 8.75 -20.63
CA ALA A 409 -12.31 9.06 -21.62
C ALA A 409 -13.67 8.47 -21.22
N GLY A 410 -14.71 9.32 -21.22
CA GLY A 410 -16.09 8.93 -20.89
C GLY A 410 -16.43 8.92 -19.39
N ILE A 411 -15.45 9.13 -18.50
CA ILE A 411 -15.70 9.24 -17.06
C ILE A 411 -16.39 10.57 -16.75
N GLN A 412 -17.33 10.52 -15.80
CA GLN A 412 -18.07 11.67 -15.30
C GLN A 412 -17.88 11.81 -13.79
N ILE A 413 -17.60 13.03 -13.32
CA ILE A 413 -17.57 13.39 -11.91
C ILE A 413 -18.71 14.37 -11.65
N ASN A 414 -19.52 14.08 -10.63
CA ASN A 414 -20.60 14.95 -10.17
C ASN A 414 -20.56 15.06 -8.64
N LYS A 415 -21.54 15.75 -8.04
CA LYS A 415 -21.63 15.93 -6.58
C LYS A 415 -21.72 14.63 -5.76
N TYR A 416 -22.03 13.49 -6.39
CA TYR A 416 -22.17 12.19 -5.74
C TYR A 416 -20.93 11.29 -5.87
N GLY A 417 -20.05 11.55 -6.83
CA GLY A 417 -18.82 10.77 -7.05
C GLY A 417 -18.46 10.58 -8.52
N ILE A 418 -17.62 9.57 -8.76
CA ILE A 418 -17.15 9.17 -10.08
C ILE A 418 -18.05 8.11 -10.69
N ASN A 419 -18.36 8.29 -11.97
CA ASN A 419 -19.19 7.40 -12.76
C ASN A 419 -18.50 7.05 -14.08
N GLY A 420 -18.62 5.79 -14.51
CA GLY A 420 -18.08 5.30 -15.77
C GLY A 420 -17.01 4.23 -15.60
N ARG A 421 -16.36 3.86 -16.71
CA ARG A 421 -15.32 2.82 -16.73
C ARG A 421 -13.98 3.39 -16.26
N LEU A 422 -13.52 2.95 -15.10
CA LEU A 422 -12.19 3.25 -14.58
C LEU A 422 -11.20 2.17 -14.99
N GLN A 423 -10.05 2.60 -15.50
CA GLN A 423 -8.96 1.71 -15.88
C GLN A 423 -7.64 2.22 -15.32
N ALA A 424 -6.78 1.30 -14.90
CA ALA A 424 -5.41 1.59 -14.51
C ALA A 424 -4.45 0.57 -15.12
N LEU A 425 -3.39 1.05 -15.77
CA LEU A 425 -2.33 0.21 -16.31
C LEU A 425 -1.05 0.53 -15.57
N PHE A 426 -0.56 -0.43 -14.78
CA PHE A 426 0.63 -0.27 -13.95
C PHE A 426 1.79 -1.09 -14.51
N LYS A 427 2.92 -0.41 -14.70
CA LYS A 427 4.22 -1.01 -14.94
C LYS A 427 5.22 -0.52 -13.90
N GLY A 428 5.92 -1.44 -13.26
CA GLY A 428 6.86 -1.06 -12.21
C GLY A 428 7.66 -2.21 -11.63
N GLU A 429 8.27 -1.92 -10.49
CA GLU A 429 9.09 -2.84 -9.72
C GLU A 429 8.90 -2.61 -8.23
N SER A 430 9.16 -3.65 -7.45
CA SER A 430 9.20 -3.62 -5.99
C SER A 430 10.42 -4.41 -5.49
N PRO A 431 10.71 -4.41 -4.19
CA PRO A 431 11.79 -5.25 -3.65
C PRO A 431 11.59 -6.75 -3.91
N ASP A 432 10.34 -7.23 -4.03
CA ASP A 432 10.02 -8.65 -4.29
C ASP A 432 9.91 -9.00 -5.78
N PHE A 433 9.50 -8.02 -6.59
CA PHE A 433 8.98 -8.25 -7.93
C PHE A 433 9.62 -7.33 -8.98
N GLU A 434 9.94 -7.89 -10.13
CA GLU A 434 10.46 -7.18 -11.30
C GLU A 434 9.49 -7.25 -12.47
N ASN A 435 9.51 -6.23 -13.33
CA ASN A 435 8.68 -6.17 -14.53
C ASN A 435 7.19 -6.42 -14.22
N ILE A 436 6.69 -5.80 -13.16
CA ILE A 436 5.29 -5.86 -12.78
C ILE A 436 4.50 -5.20 -13.91
N HIS A 437 3.60 -5.92 -14.57
CA HIS A 437 2.67 -5.40 -15.57
C HIS A 437 1.25 -5.82 -15.16
N PHE A 438 0.46 -4.91 -14.60
CA PHE A 438 -0.91 -5.17 -14.17
C PHE A 438 -1.90 -4.20 -14.78
N HIS A 439 -3.10 -4.71 -15.07
CA HIS A 439 -4.23 -3.97 -15.57
C HIS A 439 -5.37 -4.10 -14.57
N LEU A 440 -6.01 -2.97 -14.24
CA LEU A 440 -7.28 -2.92 -13.52
C LEU A 440 -8.34 -2.30 -14.43
N ASP A 441 -9.54 -2.87 -14.43
CA ASP A 441 -10.66 -2.40 -15.24
C ASP A 441 -11.99 -2.70 -14.57
N GLY A 442 -12.83 -1.68 -14.43
CA GLY A 442 -14.10 -1.82 -13.74
C GLY A 442 -15.02 -0.62 -13.92
N MET A 443 -16.30 -0.80 -13.59
CA MET A 443 -17.29 0.26 -13.61
C MET A 443 -17.43 0.89 -12.23
N ALA A 444 -17.37 2.22 -12.19
CA ALA A 444 -17.67 3.01 -11.00
C ALA A 444 -19.07 3.63 -11.11
N GLN A 445 -19.76 3.67 -9.97
CA GLN A 445 -21.03 4.35 -9.80
C GLN A 445 -20.98 5.11 -8.48
N HIS A 446 -21.01 6.45 -8.55
CA HIS A 446 -20.85 7.35 -7.39
C HIS A 446 -19.68 6.96 -6.47
N PHE A 447 -18.56 6.55 -7.07
CA PHE A 447 -17.38 6.14 -6.33
C PHE A 447 -16.65 7.37 -5.79
N LYS A 448 -16.34 7.40 -4.49
CA LYS A 448 -15.76 8.56 -3.81
C LYS A 448 -14.24 8.49 -3.63
N MET A 449 -13.57 7.38 -4.03
CA MET A 449 -12.11 7.20 -3.89
C MET A 449 -11.58 7.41 -2.46
N GLY A 450 -12.39 7.09 -1.44
CA GLY A 450 -12.06 7.34 -0.03
C GLY A 450 -12.15 8.80 0.42
N GLN A 451 -12.54 9.74 -0.45
CA GLN A 451 -12.80 11.15 -0.13
C GLN A 451 -14.27 11.34 0.29
N LEU A 452 -14.63 10.79 1.45
CA LEU A 452 -16.03 10.67 1.88
C LEU A 452 -16.71 12.01 2.14
N ASP A 453 -15.95 13.00 2.62
CA ASP A 453 -16.46 14.32 3.01
C ASP A 453 -16.61 15.30 1.83
N PHE A 454 -15.94 15.01 0.71
CA PHE A 454 -15.99 15.86 -0.49
C PHE A 454 -17.28 15.66 -1.31
N PHE A 455 -17.83 14.45 -1.34
CA PHE A 455 -19.02 14.10 -2.13
C PHE A 455 -20.27 13.94 -1.27
N LYS A 456 -21.41 14.46 -1.74
CA LYS A 456 -22.72 14.25 -1.12
C LYS A 456 -23.15 12.79 -1.24
N ASP A 457 -23.99 12.34 -0.30
CA ASP A 457 -24.55 10.99 -0.38
C ASP A 457 -25.67 10.90 -1.43
N ALA A 458 -25.56 9.89 -2.29
CA ALA A 458 -26.62 9.55 -3.23
C ALA A 458 -27.74 8.75 -2.52
N ALA A 459 -28.97 8.88 -3.01
CA ALA A 459 -30.12 8.06 -2.61
C ALA A 459 -30.07 6.67 -3.30
N LEU A 460 -28.93 5.98 -3.21
CA LEU A 460 -28.76 4.59 -3.66
C LEU A 460 -28.94 3.62 -2.50
N ASP A 461 -29.20 2.36 -2.83
CA ASP A 461 -29.19 1.27 -1.86
C ASP A 461 -27.81 1.18 -1.16
N GLN A 462 -27.79 0.90 0.15
CA GLN A 462 -26.57 1.01 0.98
C GLN A 462 -25.43 0.11 0.49
N SER A 463 -25.76 -1.01 -0.16
CA SER A 463 -24.83 -2.01 -0.70
C SER A 463 -24.03 -1.52 -1.92
N ALA A 464 -24.52 -0.51 -2.64
CA ALA A 464 -23.91 0.00 -3.88
C ALA A 464 -23.25 1.38 -3.73
N LYS A 465 -23.31 2.01 -2.54
CA LYS A 465 -22.73 3.34 -2.31
C LYS A 465 -21.21 3.28 -2.20
N ASP A 466 -20.51 4.19 -2.90
CA ASP A 466 -19.06 4.38 -2.80
C ASP A 466 -18.24 3.11 -3.08
N GLN A 467 -18.53 2.41 -4.17
CA GLN A 467 -17.79 1.19 -4.53
C GLN A 467 -17.33 1.22 -5.98
N TRP A 468 -16.07 0.83 -6.19
CA TRP A 468 -15.55 0.50 -7.50
C TRP A 468 -15.22 -0.99 -7.56
N HIS A 469 -15.96 -1.74 -8.36
CA HIS A 469 -15.70 -3.16 -8.63
C HIS A 469 -14.82 -3.28 -9.86
N TRP A 470 -13.75 -4.06 -9.77
CA TRP A 470 -12.75 -4.17 -10.83
C TRP A 470 -12.27 -5.60 -11.04
N LYS A 471 -11.80 -5.86 -12.25
CA LYS A 471 -11.03 -7.04 -12.63
C LYS A 471 -9.56 -6.65 -12.67
N ILE A 472 -8.68 -7.54 -12.20
CA ILE A 472 -7.23 -7.39 -12.30
C ILE A 472 -6.65 -8.53 -13.12
N TRP A 473 -5.67 -8.23 -13.97
CA TRP A 473 -4.88 -9.27 -14.65
C TRP A 473 -3.49 -8.75 -15.00
N GLY A 474 -2.55 -9.67 -15.15
CA GLY A 474 -1.22 -9.37 -15.64
C GLY A 474 -0.16 -10.33 -15.14
N SER A 475 1.09 -9.88 -15.14
CA SER A 475 2.24 -10.72 -14.84
C SER A 475 3.37 -9.95 -14.19
N THR A 476 4.22 -10.67 -13.47
CA THR A 476 5.46 -10.14 -12.88
C THR A 476 6.51 -11.24 -12.78
N LYS A 477 7.78 -10.90 -12.58
CA LYS A 477 8.82 -11.86 -12.17
C LYS A 477 9.10 -11.75 -10.68
N ILE A 478 9.35 -12.88 -10.01
CA ILE A 478 9.73 -12.91 -8.59
C ILE A 478 11.25 -12.96 -8.50
N LYS A 479 11.90 -11.98 -7.84
CA LYS A 479 13.37 -11.86 -7.83
C LYS A 479 14.09 -13.12 -7.31
N ASN A 480 13.51 -13.82 -6.34
CA ASN A 480 14.13 -14.99 -5.71
C ASN A 480 13.88 -16.32 -6.45
N LEU A 481 12.98 -16.33 -7.44
CA LEU A 481 12.55 -17.55 -8.13
C LEU A 481 12.77 -17.49 -9.66
N ALA A 482 13.27 -16.37 -10.18
CA ALA A 482 13.63 -16.11 -11.58
C ALA A 482 12.53 -16.36 -12.63
N ASP A 483 11.31 -16.73 -12.22
CA ASP A 483 10.22 -17.09 -13.11
C ASP A 483 9.01 -16.17 -13.04
N SER A 484 8.13 -16.29 -14.04
CA SER A 484 6.96 -15.43 -14.20
C SER A 484 5.77 -15.90 -13.36
N LEU A 485 5.22 -14.98 -12.57
CA LEU A 485 3.95 -15.09 -11.88
C LEU A 485 2.89 -14.38 -12.71
N LYS A 486 1.90 -15.13 -13.21
CA LYS A 486 0.70 -14.59 -13.87
C LYS A 486 -0.44 -14.58 -12.87
N LEU A 487 -1.21 -13.49 -12.82
CA LEU A 487 -2.34 -13.32 -11.90
C LEU A 487 -3.57 -12.85 -12.67
N SER A 488 -4.74 -13.30 -12.23
CA SER A 488 -6.04 -12.78 -12.64
C SER A 488 -7.02 -12.86 -11.47
N GLY A 489 -7.87 -11.85 -11.32
CA GLY A 489 -8.78 -11.78 -10.18
C GLY A 489 -9.82 -10.68 -10.30
N ARG A 490 -10.61 -10.55 -9.24
CA ARG A 490 -11.63 -9.51 -9.07
C ARG A 490 -11.56 -8.95 -7.66
N GLY A 491 -11.90 -7.68 -7.55
CA GLY A 491 -11.83 -6.97 -6.30
C GLY A 491 -12.76 -5.77 -6.28
N ASN A 492 -12.73 -5.06 -5.17
CA ASN A 492 -13.45 -3.83 -4.99
C ASN A 492 -12.66 -2.85 -4.12
N TRP A 493 -12.92 -1.56 -4.31
CA TRP A 493 -12.49 -0.52 -3.40
C TRP A 493 -13.71 0.16 -2.81
N HIS A 494 -13.80 0.15 -1.48
CA HIS A 494 -14.83 0.84 -0.70
C HIS A 494 -14.19 1.61 0.46
N LYS A 495 -14.49 2.90 0.61
CA LYS A 495 -13.93 3.75 1.67
C LYS A 495 -12.40 3.62 1.75
N ASN A 496 -11.87 3.21 2.91
CA ASN A 496 -10.44 3.04 3.18
C ASN A 496 -9.92 1.60 2.97
N LEU A 497 -10.71 0.74 2.32
CA LEU A 497 -10.39 -0.67 2.14
C LEU A 497 -10.38 -1.05 0.66
N VAL A 498 -9.25 -1.62 0.21
CA VAL A 498 -9.12 -2.28 -1.10
C VAL A 498 -9.13 -3.78 -0.86
N GLN A 499 -9.98 -4.51 -1.58
CA GLN A 499 -10.10 -5.95 -1.45
C GLN A 499 -9.90 -6.65 -2.78
N ILE A 500 -9.20 -7.79 -2.75
CA ILE A 500 -9.25 -8.79 -3.82
C ILE A 500 -10.12 -9.93 -3.30
N ASN A 501 -11.26 -10.17 -3.94
CA ASN A 501 -12.25 -11.17 -3.53
C ASN A 501 -12.08 -12.50 -4.27
N GLU A 502 -11.52 -12.45 -5.49
CA GLU A 502 -11.16 -13.61 -6.29
C GLU A 502 -9.73 -13.40 -6.80
N LEU A 503 -8.85 -14.39 -6.63
CA LEU A 503 -7.52 -14.38 -7.21
C LEU A 503 -7.14 -15.79 -7.63
N THR A 504 -6.69 -15.90 -8.87
CA THR A 504 -6.07 -17.09 -9.44
C THR A 504 -4.74 -16.68 -10.04
N GLY A 505 -3.78 -17.60 -10.04
CA GLY A 505 -2.49 -17.35 -10.63
C GLY A 505 -1.77 -18.62 -10.97
N SER A 506 -0.75 -18.48 -11.81
CA SER A 506 0.18 -19.54 -12.14
C SER A 506 1.60 -19.01 -12.04
N LEU A 507 2.44 -19.69 -11.28
CA LEU A 507 3.88 -19.46 -11.27
C LEU A 507 4.54 -20.44 -12.25
N GLY A 508 5.49 -19.94 -13.04
CA GLY A 508 6.31 -20.75 -13.94
C GLY A 508 7.13 -21.84 -13.25
N ASN A 509 7.87 -22.62 -14.05
CA ASN A 509 8.70 -23.71 -13.56
C ASN A 509 9.88 -23.19 -12.71
N ILE A 510 9.87 -23.45 -11.41
CA ILE A 510 10.99 -23.06 -10.55
C ILE A 510 12.12 -24.07 -10.71
N TYR A 511 13.23 -23.65 -11.30
CA TYR A 511 14.49 -24.40 -11.32
C TYR A 511 15.50 -23.73 -10.39
N GLN A 512 15.76 -24.36 -9.24
CA GLN A 512 16.89 -24.02 -8.38
C GLN A 512 17.83 -25.22 -8.33
N LYS A 513 19.11 -24.98 -8.09
CA LYS A 513 20.08 -26.08 -7.95
C LYS A 513 19.53 -27.08 -6.92
N GLY A 514 19.41 -28.36 -7.24
CA GLY A 514 18.86 -29.36 -6.30
C GLY A 514 17.34 -29.54 -6.28
N ILE A 515 16.54 -28.61 -6.84
CA ILE A 515 15.07 -28.60 -6.73
C ILE A 515 14.42 -28.11 -8.03
N ALA A 516 13.53 -28.92 -8.59
CA ALA A 516 12.68 -28.55 -9.72
C ALA A 516 11.20 -28.61 -9.29
N ILE A 517 10.48 -27.50 -9.47
CA ILE A 517 9.05 -27.40 -9.22
C ILE A 517 8.38 -27.03 -10.54
N PRO A 518 7.53 -27.88 -11.13
CA PRO A 518 6.75 -27.53 -12.31
C PRO A 518 5.80 -26.36 -12.04
N ASN A 519 5.09 -25.89 -13.07
CA ASN A 519 4.10 -24.83 -12.93
C ASN A 519 3.18 -25.02 -11.72
N THR A 520 3.10 -24.00 -10.85
CA THR A 520 2.31 -24.05 -9.63
C THR A 520 1.09 -23.15 -9.73
N GLU A 521 -0.03 -23.62 -9.19
CA GLU A 521 -1.30 -22.89 -9.15
C GLU A 521 -1.42 -22.12 -7.84
N LEU A 522 -1.88 -20.87 -7.95
CA LEU A 522 -2.21 -20.00 -6.83
C LEU A 522 -3.71 -19.75 -6.83
N ARG A 523 -4.35 -19.92 -5.68
CA ARG A 523 -5.78 -19.64 -5.49
C ARG A 523 -6.02 -18.88 -4.19
N LEU A 524 -6.97 -17.96 -4.22
CA LEU A 524 -7.46 -17.26 -3.03
C LEU A 524 -8.41 -18.14 -2.21
N LEU A 525 -8.20 -18.20 -0.90
CA LEU A 525 -9.08 -18.87 0.06
C LEU A 525 -9.90 -17.88 0.89
N GLU A 526 -9.30 -16.75 1.28
CA GLU A 526 -10.01 -15.61 1.88
C GLU A 526 -9.61 -14.32 1.18
N PRO A 527 -10.53 -13.34 1.06
CA PRO A 527 -10.23 -12.06 0.43
C PRO A 527 -8.97 -11.42 0.98
N ILE A 528 -8.09 -10.93 0.10
CA ILE A 528 -6.97 -10.07 0.52
C ILE A 528 -7.56 -8.69 0.80
N LYS A 529 -7.46 -8.23 2.04
CA LYS A 529 -7.93 -6.94 2.52
C LYS A 529 -6.72 -6.05 2.77
N PHE A 530 -6.67 -4.90 2.10
CA PHE A 530 -5.63 -3.89 2.26
C PHE A 530 -6.23 -2.57 2.76
N ALA A 531 -5.96 -2.25 4.03
CA ALA A 531 -6.34 -0.97 4.62
C ALA A 531 -5.22 0.05 4.36
N TYR A 532 -5.30 0.76 3.24
CA TYR A 532 -4.17 1.55 2.71
C TYR A 532 -3.76 2.73 3.59
N GLN A 533 -4.66 3.28 4.42
CA GLN A 533 -4.29 4.33 5.39
C GLN A 533 -3.39 3.79 6.51
N LYS A 534 -3.64 2.54 6.96
CA LYS A 534 -2.85 1.87 8.01
C LYS A 534 -1.71 1.02 7.45
N TRP A 535 -1.63 0.86 6.13
CA TRP A 535 -0.70 -0.05 5.46
C TRP A 535 -0.79 -1.49 5.98
N TYR A 536 -2.00 -1.94 6.30
CA TYR A 536 -2.27 -3.25 6.88
C TYR A 536 -2.86 -4.21 5.86
N LEU A 537 -2.32 -5.42 5.78
CA LEU A 537 -2.75 -6.47 4.87
C LEU A 537 -3.14 -7.74 5.63
N ALA A 538 -4.29 -8.29 5.26
CA ALA A 538 -4.77 -9.59 5.73
C ALA A 538 -5.32 -10.41 4.56
N GLY A 539 -5.14 -11.73 4.57
CA GLY A 539 -5.72 -12.60 3.55
C GLY A 539 -5.19 -14.02 3.64
N ARG A 540 -5.80 -14.93 2.89
CA ARG A 540 -5.39 -16.34 2.88
C ARG A 540 -5.35 -16.89 1.47
N VAL A 541 -4.21 -17.46 1.10
CA VAL A 541 -3.95 -18.04 -0.23
C VAL A 541 -3.58 -19.51 -0.11
N GLN A 542 -3.84 -20.25 -1.18
CA GLN A 542 -3.38 -21.61 -1.39
C GLN A 542 -2.43 -21.63 -2.59
N ILE A 543 -1.32 -22.36 -2.45
CA ILE A 543 -0.38 -22.64 -3.52
C ILE A 543 -0.34 -24.15 -3.68
N LYS A 544 -0.53 -24.65 -4.89
CA LYS A 544 -0.51 -26.08 -5.21
C LYS A 544 0.49 -26.34 -6.32
N ALA A 545 1.40 -27.28 -6.14
CA ALA A 545 2.25 -27.80 -7.20
C ALA A 545 1.84 -29.26 -7.51
N PRO A 546 2.04 -29.74 -8.75
CA PRO A 546 1.83 -31.15 -9.07
C PRO A 546 2.83 -32.05 -8.36
N GLU A 547 4.09 -31.62 -8.30
CA GLU A 547 5.19 -32.32 -7.63
C GLU A 547 6.34 -31.36 -7.32
N ILE A 548 7.27 -31.78 -6.47
CA ILE A 548 8.60 -31.18 -6.31
C ILE A 548 9.61 -32.30 -6.50
N ASN A 549 10.50 -32.14 -7.47
CA ASN A 549 11.57 -33.07 -7.76
C ASN A 549 12.87 -32.57 -7.14
N PHE A 550 13.63 -33.48 -6.53
CA PHE A 550 14.95 -33.20 -5.98
C PHE A 550 16.03 -33.90 -6.80
N ASP A 551 17.18 -33.25 -7.02
CA ASP A 551 18.27 -33.80 -7.86
C ASP A 551 18.84 -35.12 -7.34
N TYR A 552 18.68 -35.41 -6.04
CA TYR A 552 19.07 -36.71 -5.46
C TYR A 552 18.09 -37.85 -5.81
N GLY A 553 17.04 -37.55 -6.59
CA GLY A 553 16.01 -38.45 -7.10
C GLY A 553 14.68 -38.44 -6.33
N GLY A 554 14.58 -37.67 -5.23
CA GLY A 554 13.42 -37.70 -4.35
C GLY A 554 12.28 -36.88 -4.93
N GLN A 555 11.05 -37.20 -4.55
CA GLN A 555 9.87 -36.50 -5.04
C GLN A 555 8.90 -36.20 -3.90
N LEU A 556 8.29 -35.02 -3.95
CA LEU A 556 7.18 -34.64 -3.08
C LEU A 556 5.93 -34.47 -3.95
N LEU A 557 4.97 -35.38 -3.82
CA LEU A 557 3.80 -35.43 -4.69
C LEU A 557 2.69 -34.48 -4.21
N SER A 558 2.06 -33.78 -5.16
CA SER A 558 0.91 -32.88 -4.96
C SER A 558 1.02 -31.93 -3.75
N PRO A 559 2.15 -31.22 -3.53
CA PRO A 559 2.28 -30.36 -2.37
C PRO A 559 1.33 -29.16 -2.46
N THR A 560 0.59 -28.95 -1.38
CA THR A 560 -0.34 -27.85 -1.18
C THR A 560 0.05 -27.08 0.07
N ALA A 561 0.28 -25.78 -0.08
CA ALA A 561 0.56 -24.85 1.00
C ALA A 561 -0.59 -23.86 1.17
N THR A 562 -1.17 -23.78 2.36
CA THR A 562 -2.14 -22.74 2.72
C THR A 562 -1.45 -21.71 3.60
N LEU A 563 -1.43 -20.44 3.17
CA LEU A 563 -0.74 -19.35 3.84
C LEU A 563 -1.72 -18.22 4.16
N GLN A 564 -1.84 -17.90 5.45
CA GLN A 564 -2.54 -16.74 5.95
C GLN A 564 -1.52 -15.64 6.25
N ALA A 565 -1.72 -14.48 5.62
CA ALA A 565 -0.96 -13.27 5.86
C ALA A 565 -1.73 -12.31 6.76
N ASN A 566 -1.06 -11.68 7.72
CA ASN A 566 -1.66 -10.67 8.59
C ASN A 566 -0.60 -9.72 9.18
N GLY A 567 -0.80 -8.40 9.05
CA GLY A 567 0.08 -7.39 9.63
C GLY A 567 0.32 -6.18 8.73
N GLU A 568 1.22 -5.30 9.16
CA GLU A 568 1.72 -4.20 8.32
C GLU A 568 2.49 -4.75 7.12
N ILE A 569 2.43 -4.07 5.97
CA ILE A 569 3.12 -4.48 4.75
C ILE A 569 4.62 -4.67 5.00
N GLU A 570 5.27 -3.77 5.74
CA GLU A 570 6.69 -3.85 6.08
C GLU A 570 7.04 -5.01 7.02
N ASN A 571 6.08 -5.47 7.82
CA ASN A 571 6.25 -6.46 8.89
C ASN A 571 5.12 -7.49 8.87
N LEU A 572 5.04 -8.26 7.78
CA LEU A 572 3.92 -9.16 7.54
C LEU A 572 4.16 -10.51 8.23
N ASN A 573 3.21 -10.96 9.05
CA ASN A 573 3.26 -12.30 9.63
C ASN A 573 2.55 -13.29 8.71
N LEU A 574 3.16 -14.46 8.52
CA LEU A 574 2.62 -15.57 7.74
C LEU A 574 2.43 -16.77 8.66
N LYS A 575 1.25 -17.36 8.64
CA LYS A 575 0.93 -18.64 9.30
C LYS A 575 0.34 -19.59 8.28
N GLY A 576 0.73 -20.85 8.31
CA GLY A 576 0.24 -21.77 7.31
C GLY A 576 0.44 -23.24 7.63
N GLU A 577 -0.05 -24.06 6.71
CA GLU A 577 0.14 -25.50 6.71
C GLU A 577 0.60 -25.94 5.33
N ILE A 578 1.54 -26.88 5.28
CA ILE A 578 1.99 -27.53 4.04
C ILE A 578 1.62 -29.01 4.17
N ARG A 579 0.98 -29.55 3.13
CA ARG A 579 0.65 -30.97 2.98
C ARG A 579 1.12 -31.43 1.61
N ALA A 580 1.48 -32.70 1.47
CA ALA A 580 1.88 -33.29 0.20
C ALA A 580 1.48 -34.75 0.22
N ASP A 581 0.45 -35.10 -0.55
CA ASP A 581 -0.17 -36.42 -0.49
C ASP A 581 -0.46 -36.85 0.97
N LYS A 582 0.18 -37.92 1.47
CA LYS A 582 0.06 -38.41 2.85
C LYS A 582 0.91 -37.63 3.87
N ILE A 583 1.86 -36.81 3.42
CA ILE A 583 2.76 -36.02 4.28
C ILE A 583 2.06 -34.75 4.77
N GLY A 584 2.07 -34.52 6.08
CA GLY A 584 1.61 -33.29 6.71
C GLY A 584 0.41 -33.47 7.65
N PRO A 585 -0.09 -32.39 8.26
CA PRO A 585 0.29 -31.00 8.04
C PRO A 585 1.62 -30.59 8.71
N LEU A 586 2.49 -29.95 7.93
CA LEU A 586 3.65 -29.22 8.41
C LEU A 586 3.22 -27.79 8.74
N LYS A 587 3.35 -27.38 10.00
CA LYS A 587 2.96 -26.02 10.41
C LYS A 587 4.06 -25.02 10.08
N LEU A 588 3.71 -23.96 9.36
CA LEU A 588 4.59 -22.86 8.98
C LEU A 588 4.27 -21.62 9.80
N PHE A 589 5.32 -21.02 10.39
CA PHE A 589 5.26 -19.69 10.98
C PHE A 589 6.41 -18.87 10.44
N ALA A 590 6.11 -17.74 9.80
CA ALA A 590 7.13 -16.88 9.24
C ALA A 590 6.79 -15.40 9.42
N ARG A 591 7.81 -14.56 9.33
CA ARG A 591 7.69 -13.11 9.30
C ARG A 591 8.48 -12.59 8.11
N ARG A 592 7.82 -11.76 7.32
CA ARG A 592 8.44 -11.01 6.23
C ARG A 592 8.80 -9.62 6.71
N LYS A 593 10.06 -9.23 6.50
CA LYS A 593 10.53 -7.86 6.68
C LYS A 593 10.80 -7.25 5.31
N LEU A 594 10.11 -6.17 4.99
CA LEU A 594 10.26 -5.43 3.73
C LEU A 594 10.83 -4.03 3.99
N THR A 595 11.83 -3.68 3.21
CA THR A 595 12.44 -2.35 3.14
C THR A 595 12.45 -1.90 1.69
N GLN A 596 12.85 -0.66 1.40
CA GLN A 596 12.94 -0.16 0.01
C GLN A 596 13.90 -0.95 -0.88
N GLN A 597 14.88 -1.64 -0.28
CA GLN A 597 15.98 -2.31 -1.01
C GLN A 597 15.96 -3.83 -0.85
N SER A 598 15.30 -4.36 0.18
CA SER A 598 15.34 -5.79 0.50
C SER A 598 14.03 -6.33 1.04
N SER A 599 13.77 -7.59 0.73
CA SER A 599 12.71 -8.40 1.31
C SER A 599 13.32 -9.67 1.87
N THR A 600 13.10 -9.90 3.17
CA THR A 600 13.60 -11.10 3.86
C THR A 600 12.44 -11.82 4.52
N LEU A 601 12.32 -13.11 4.23
CA LEU A 601 11.37 -14.00 4.88
C LEU A 601 12.12 -14.89 5.88
N LEU A 602 11.73 -14.84 7.15
CA LEU A 602 12.31 -15.64 8.23
C LEU A 602 11.22 -16.51 8.82
N GLY A 603 11.44 -17.82 8.95
CA GLY A 603 10.40 -18.70 9.43
C GLY A 603 10.86 -20.02 9.99
N ARG A 604 9.89 -20.79 10.45
CA ARG A 604 10.03 -22.13 11.02
C ARG A 604 8.93 -23.03 10.48
N LEU A 605 9.30 -24.27 10.24
CA LEU A 605 8.45 -25.40 9.87
C LEU A 605 8.48 -26.43 10.99
N TYR A 606 7.30 -26.84 11.43
CA TYR A 606 7.12 -27.87 12.46
C TYR A 606 6.38 -29.08 11.86
N TRP A 607 7.11 -30.18 11.68
CA TRP A 607 6.62 -31.55 11.49
C TRP A 607 6.36 -32.20 12.85
N LYS A 608 5.08 -32.40 13.20
CA LYS A 608 4.71 -33.29 14.29
C LYS A 608 5.14 -34.73 13.97
N GLU A 609 5.19 -35.56 15.00
CA GLU A 609 5.47 -36.99 14.87
C GLU A 609 4.46 -37.64 13.91
N GLN A 610 4.98 -38.22 12.83
CA GLN A 610 4.23 -38.84 11.74
C GLN A 610 4.86 -40.19 11.38
N PRO A 611 4.08 -41.14 10.83
CA PRO A 611 4.63 -42.41 10.35
C PRO A 611 5.77 -42.20 9.34
N ALA A 612 6.82 -43.01 9.40
CA ALA A 612 7.99 -42.84 8.53
C ALA A 612 7.72 -43.26 7.07
N ASN A 613 6.82 -44.21 6.86
CA ASN A 613 6.47 -44.76 5.55
C ASN A 613 5.86 -43.73 4.60
N ILE A 614 5.14 -42.73 5.09
CA ILE A 614 4.56 -41.67 4.23
C ILE A 614 5.64 -40.81 3.55
N PHE A 615 6.88 -40.86 4.02
CA PHE A 615 8.00 -40.12 3.43
C PHE A 615 8.77 -40.93 2.37
N GLN A 616 8.29 -42.13 2.01
CA GLN A 616 8.94 -43.06 1.08
C GLN A 616 9.43 -42.38 -0.22
N SER A 617 8.62 -41.49 -0.78
CA SER A 617 8.94 -40.77 -2.04
C SER A 617 10.18 -39.87 -1.93
N LEU A 618 10.60 -39.48 -0.72
CA LEU A 618 11.79 -38.67 -0.47
C LEU A 618 13.08 -39.51 -0.34
N PHE A 619 13.02 -40.85 -0.42
CA PHE A 619 14.18 -41.74 -0.24
C PHE A 619 14.46 -42.65 -1.47
N PRO A 620 14.79 -42.08 -2.64
CA PRO A 620 14.92 -42.81 -3.92
C PRO A 620 16.22 -43.63 -4.09
N PHE A 621 17.21 -43.44 -3.22
CA PHE A 621 18.63 -43.74 -3.51
C PHE A 621 18.97 -45.24 -3.61
N ARG A 622 18.00 -46.10 -3.33
CA ARG A 622 18.10 -47.55 -3.39
C ARG A 622 16.78 -48.10 -3.90
N GLN A 623 16.64 -48.16 -5.23
CA GLN A 623 15.48 -48.77 -5.89
C GLN A 623 15.15 -50.10 -5.17
N ASN A 624 13.89 -50.26 -4.75
CA ASN A 624 13.35 -51.38 -3.98
C ASN A 624 13.56 -51.38 -2.45
N TRP A 625 14.06 -50.31 -1.83
CA TRP A 625 14.00 -50.16 -0.37
C TRP A 625 12.66 -49.56 0.06
N LEU A 626 12.01 -50.17 1.06
CA LEU A 626 10.71 -49.74 1.56
C LEU A 626 10.76 -49.46 3.05
N ILE A 627 10.28 -48.29 3.45
CA ILE A 627 10.10 -47.92 4.85
C ILE A 627 8.82 -48.61 5.34
N THR A 628 8.97 -49.61 6.21
CA THR A 628 7.85 -50.44 6.68
C THR A 628 7.30 -49.99 8.04
N ALA A 629 8.12 -49.31 8.87
CA ALA A 629 7.70 -48.83 10.19
C ALA A 629 8.51 -47.63 10.69
N GLY A 630 8.04 -47.04 11.79
CA GLY A 630 8.70 -45.98 12.54
C GLY A 630 7.99 -44.63 12.45
N THR A 631 8.56 -43.64 13.13
CA THR A 631 8.02 -42.27 13.15
C THR A 631 9.11 -41.22 12.93
N ILE A 632 8.76 -40.11 12.29
CA ILE A 632 9.62 -38.96 12.01
C ILE A 632 9.01 -37.69 12.63
N ARG A 633 9.84 -36.87 13.28
CA ARG A 633 9.47 -35.54 13.84
C ARG A 633 10.65 -34.57 13.78
N GLY A 634 10.44 -33.29 14.06
CA GLY A 634 11.55 -32.35 14.29
C GLY A 634 11.19 -30.86 14.32
N GLU A 635 12.14 -30.01 13.87
CA GLU A 635 11.89 -28.61 13.49
C GLU A 635 12.87 -28.12 12.41
N THR A 636 12.43 -27.24 11.52
CA THR A 636 13.28 -26.58 10.51
C THR A 636 13.09 -25.07 10.54
N ALA A 637 14.15 -24.32 10.82
CA ALA A 637 14.20 -22.89 10.60
C ALA A 637 14.67 -22.58 9.18
N PHE A 638 14.14 -21.53 8.56
CA PHE A 638 14.53 -21.08 7.23
C PHE A 638 14.62 -19.56 7.12
N SER A 639 15.45 -19.09 6.20
CA SER A 639 15.51 -17.71 5.76
C SER A 639 15.60 -17.64 4.24
N VAL A 640 14.83 -16.75 3.62
CA VAL A 640 14.84 -16.49 2.17
C VAL A 640 15.04 -15.01 1.92
N SER A 641 16.03 -14.67 1.10
CA SER A 641 16.23 -13.31 0.57
C SER A 641 16.88 -13.35 -0.81
N ALA A 642 16.79 -12.26 -1.57
CA ALA A 642 17.42 -12.16 -2.89
C ALA A 642 18.94 -12.30 -2.83
N ALA A 643 19.58 -11.77 -1.79
CA ALA A 643 21.03 -11.80 -1.63
C ALA A 643 21.58 -13.18 -1.21
N ASN A 644 20.86 -13.90 -0.35
CA ASN A 644 21.35 -15.13 0.30
C ASN A 644 20.66 -16.42 -0.19
N GLY A 645 19.64 -16.32 -1.05
CA GLY A 645 18.83 -17.46 -1.46
C GLY A 645 18.09 -18.11 -0.29
N LEU A 646 17.78 -19.41 -0.42
CA LEU A 646 17.21 -20.22 0.65
C LEU A 646 18.32 -20.77 1.55
N VAL A 647 18.26 -20.45 2.83
CA VAL A 647 19.09 -21.08 3.89
C VAL A 647 18.15 -21.78 4.85
N THR A 648 18.41 -23.05 5.15
CA THR A 648 17.63 -23.81 6.14
C THR A 648 18.52 -24.49 7.16
N GLY A 649 18.01 -24.68 8.36
CA GLY A 649 18.71 -25.40 9.42
C GLY A 649 17.72 -25.94 10.44
N GLY A 650 17.94 -27.16 10.90
CA GLY A 650 16.96 -27.82 11.73
C GLY A 650 17.47 -29.14 12.28
N HIS A 651 16.55 -29.92 12.81
CA HIS A 651 16.80 -31.29 13.19
C HIS A 651 15.55 -32.12 12.92
N PHE A 652 15.74 -33.37 12.53
CA PHE A 652 14.68 -34.37 12.57
C PHE A 652 15.14 -35.62 13.31
N ALA A 653 14.19 -36.36 13.86
CA ALA A 653 14.40 -37.54 14.66
C ALA A 653 13.62 -38.69 14.05
N ILE A 654 14.28 -39.83 13.84
CA ILE A 654 13.63 -41.10 13.50
C ILE A 654 13.59 -41.96 14.76
N ARG A 655 12.43 -42.55 15.05
CA ARG A 655 12.21 -43.48 16.15
C ARG A 655 11.64 -44.78 15.63
N ASN A 656 12.23 -45.89 16.07
CA ASN A 656 11.83 -47.25 15.71
C ASN A 656 11.61 -47.45 14.19
N GLY A 657 12.48 -46.86 13.37
CA GLY A 657 12.42 -47.01 11.91
C GLY A 657 12.64 -48.45 11.50
N ALA A 658 11.97 -48.88 10.42
CA ALA A 658 12.24 -50.16 9.78
C ALA A 658 12.29 -50.00 8.25
N ILE A 659 13.24 -50.69 7.63
CA ILE A 659 13.47 -50.66 6.18
C ILE A 659 13.56 -52.10 5.68
N SER A 660 12.69 -52.46 4.74
CA SER A 660 12.76 -53.67 3.93
C SER A 660 13.64 -53.43 2.70
N MET A 661 14.49 -54.39 2.37
CA MET A 661 15.42 -54.34 1.24
C MET A 661 15.31 -55.67 0.46
N PRO A 662 15.68 -55.72 -0.84
CA PRO A 662 15.61 -56.96 -1.63
C PRO A 662 16.31 -58.17 -0.98
N TYR A 663 17.44 -57.91 -0.33
CA TYR A 663 18.30 -58.93 0.25
C TYR A 663 18.53 -58.69 1.75
N GLY A 664 17.56 -58.08 2.43
CA GLY A 664 17.69 -57.84 3.86
C GLY A 664 16.60 -56.99 4.48
N GLU A 665 16.74 -56.78 5.78
CA GLU A 665 15.90 -55.83 6.51
C GLU A 665 16.68 -55.16 7.65
N ALA A 666 16.26 -53.97 8.02
CA ALA A 666 16.77 -53.25 9.18
C ALA A 666 15.58 -52.81 10.06
N LYS A 667 15.67 -53.02 11.37
CA LYS A 667 14.60 -52.74 12.35
C LYS A 667 15.17 -51.98 13.55
N GLY A 668 14.32 -51.13 14.15
CA GLY A 668 14.69 -50.33 15.31
C GLY A 668 15.75 -49.27 15.01
N LEU A 669 15.66 -48.61 13.85
CA LEU A 669 16.51 -47.47 13.49
C LEU A 669 16.12 -46.25 14.33
N GLU A 670 17.10 -45.68 15.02
CA GLU A 670 16.94 -44.49 15.85
C GLU A 670 18.11 -43.52 15.63
N PHE A 671 17.80 -42.28 15.26
CA PHE A 671 18.80 -41.20 15.18
C PHE A 671 18.14 -39.82 15.23
N ASN A 672 18.91 -38.83 15.68
CA ASN A 672 18.57 -37.41 15.61
C ASN A 672 19.56 -36.72 14.65
N LEU A 673 19.07 -36.19 13.55
CA LEU A 673 19.87 -35.58 12.50
C LEU A 673 19.75 -34.05 12.52
N PRO A 674 20.64 -33.32 13.21
CA PRO A 674 20.78 -31.90 12.99
C PRO A 674 21.38 -31.68 11.60
N TYR A 675 20.74 -30.83 10.81
CA TYR A 675 21.17 -30.53 9.45
C TYR A 675 21.20 -29.02 9.20
N ARG A 676 22.07 -28.60 8.29
CA ARG A 676 22.07 -27.24 7.74
C ARG A 676 22.21 -27.33 6.23
N LEU A 677 21.31 -26.65 5.53
CA LEU A 677 21.38 -26.43 4.09
C LEU A 677 21.82 -24.98 3.84
N LYS A 678 23.03 -24.79 3.33
CA LYS A 678 23.55 -23.50 2.88
C LYS A 678 24.34 -23.72 1.60
N ASN A 679 24.16 -22.86 0.60
CA ASN A 679 24.83 -22.99 -0.70
C ASN A 679 24.65 -24.38 -1.34
N ASN A 680 23.48 -24.99 -1.15
CA ASN A 680 23.16 -26.32 -1.67
C ASN A 680 23.99 -27.50 -1.11
N GLN A 681 24.63 -27.34 0.05
CA GLN A 681 25.33 -28.41 0.75
C GLN A 681 24.61 -28.77 2.06
N LEU A 682 24.46 -30.06 2.32
CA LEU A 682 23.94 -30.59 3.58
C LEU A 682 25.11 -30.92 4.51
N ASP A 683 25.18 -30.17 5.61
CA ASP A 683 26.12 -30.43 6.69
C ASP A 683 25.46 -31.26 7.79
N PHE A 684 26.12 -32.34 8.24
CA PHE A 684 25.65 -33.21 9.31
C PHE A 684 26.61 -33.18 10.50
N GLY A 685 26.05 -33.11 11.71
CA GLY A 685 26.86 -33.26 12.94
C GLY A 685 27.88 -32.14 13.17
N LEU A 686 27.64 -30.93 12.67
CA LEU A 686 28.56 -29.76 12.73
C LEU A 686 29.07 -29.42 14.13
N LYS A 687 28.29 -29.69 15.17
CA LYS A 687 28.64 -29.40 16.58
C LYS A 687 28.90 -30.67 17.38
N GLN A 688 28.18 -31.75 17.07
CA GLN A 688 28.23 -33.02 17.78
C GLN A 688 27.93 -34.17 16.81
N PRO A 689 28.60 -35.32 16.94
CA PRO A 689 28.28 -36.50 16.13
C PRO A 689 26.84 -36.98 16.33
N ILE A 690 26.25 -37.50 15.27
CA ILE A 690 24.94 -38.15 15.28
C ILE A 690 25.08 -39.54 15.87
N ASN A 691 24.35 -39.82 16.95
CA ASN A 691 24.26 -41.16 17.49
C ASN A 691 23.27 -41.98 16.64
N LEU A 692 23.81 -42.84 15.79
CA LEU A 692 23.05 -43.82 15.03
C LEU A 692 22.92 -45.10 15.86
N LYS A 693 21.68 -45.59 16.00
CA LYS A 693 21.38 -46.89 16.58
C LYS A 693 20.51 -47.68 15.62
N ILE A 694 20.85 -48.95 15.41
CA ILE A 694 20.01 -49.90 14.68
C ILE A 694 19.91 -51.14 15.55
N ALA A 695 18.69 -51.49 15.97
CA ALA A 695 18.47 -52.61 16.88
C ALA A 695 18.81 -53.96 16.22
N TYR A 696 18.40 -54.12 14.96
CA TYR A 696 18.55 -55.35 14.20
C TYR A 696 18.80 -55.03 12.71
N LEU A 697 19.74 -55.73 12.10
CA LEU A 697 20.03 -55.71 10.68
C LEU A 697 20.25 -57.15 10.22
N ASN A 698 19.56 -57.56 9.17
CA ASN A 698 19.78 -58.85 8.54
C ASN A 698 20.08 -58.64 7.07
N VAL A 699 21.31 -58.93 6.66
CA VAL A 699 21.79 -58.86 5.27
C VAL A 699 22.34 -60.21 4.81
N GLY A 700 21.73 -61.29 5.29
CA GLY A 700 22.27 -62.66 5.21
C GLY A 700 23.08 -63.08 6.44
N LEU A 701 23.14 -62.21 7.44
CA LEU A 701 23.69 -62.46 8.77
C LEU A 701 22.91 -61.61 9.78
N PRO A 702 22.36 -62.20 10.85
CA PRO A 702 21.74 -61.45 11.93
C PRO A 702 22.79 -60.61 12.69
N ILE A 703 22.65 -59.30 12.63
CA ILE A 703 23.48 -58.32 13.33
C ILE A 703 22.58 -57.53 14.27
N THR A 704 22.99 -57.37 15.53
CA THR A 704 22.19 -56.67 16.55
C THR A 704 22.97 -55.56 17.23
N ASN A 705 22.24 -54.63 17.84
CA ASN A 705 22.80 -53.55 18.66
C ASN A 705 23.89 -52.73 17.95
N ILE A 706 23.64 -52.35 16.69
CA ILE A 706 24.56 -51.53 15.90
C ILE A 706 24.51 -50.11 16.46
N ARG A 707 25.68 -49.55 16.77
CA ARG A 707 25.86 -48.18 17.25
C ARG A 707 27.02 -47.52 16.53
N ALA A 708 26.84 -46.28 16.09
CA ALA A 708 27.90 -45.50 15.46
C ALA A 708 27.73 -44.00 15.74
N LYS A 709 28.83 -43.27 15.73
CA LYS A 709 28.85 -41.81 15.72
C LYS A 709 29.12 -41.32 14.30
N VAL A 710 28.17 -40.61 13.70
CA VAL A 710 28.24 -40.17 12.30
C VAL A 710 28.39 -38.65 12.22
N PHE A 711 29.32 -38.12 11.42
CA PHE A 711 29.45 -36.69 11.15
C PHE A 711 30.22 -36.40 9.86
N GLY A 712 29.98 -35.25 9.23
CA GLY A 712 30.61 -34.88 7.96
C GLY A 712 29.62 -34.30 6.94
N HIS A 713 29.89 -34.51 5.65
CA HIS A 713 29.14 -33.90 4.55
C HIS A 713 28.52 -34.96 3.63
N TYR A 714 27.37 -34.66 3.03
CA TYR A 714 26.79 -35.44 1.93
C TYR A 714 26.36 -34.51 0.79
N PRO A 715 26.72 -34.80 -0.48
CA PRO A 715 27.59 -35.90 -0.91
C PRO A 715 29.03 -35.75 -0.40
N TYR A 716 29.66 -36.85 0.00
CA TYR A 716 31.02 -36.83 0.55
C TYR A 716 32.08 -36.74 -0.55
N THR A 717 33.23 -36.15 -0.24
CA THR A 717 34.42 -36.09 -1.11
C THR A 717 35.67 -36.38 -0.28
N PRO A 718 36.84 -36.65 -0.89
CA PRO A 718 38.08 -36.83 -0.12
C PRO A 718 38.42 -35.64 0.80
N GLN A 719 38.05 -34.41 0.41
CA GLN A 719 38.26 -33.19 1.20
C GLN A 719 37.18 -32.98 2.26
N GLN A 720 35.98 -33.52 2.03
CA GLN A 720 34.82 -33.42 2.91
C GLN A 720 34.24 -34.82 3.16
N PRO A 721 34.91 -35.66 3.97
CA PRO A 721 34.50 -37.04 4.16
C PRO A 721 33.30 -37.16 5.11
N LEU A 722 32.54 -38.24 4.95
CA LEU A 722 31.57 -38.70 5.93
C LEU A 722 32.27 -39.68 6.88
N LYS A 723 32.35 -39.36 8.17
CA LYS A 723 33.05 -40.14 9.19
C LYS A 723 32.07 -40.95 10.02
N LEU A 724 32.43 -42.20 10.26
CA LEU A 724 31.77 -43.14 11.16
C LEU A 724 32.79 -43.54 12.24
N GLU A 725 32.57 -43.07 13.46
CA GLU A 725 33.43 -43.36 14.60
C GLU A 725 32.74 -44.29 15.59
N GLN A 726 33.54 -45.09 16.30
CA GLN A 726 33.08 -45.98 17.36
C GLN A 726 31.95 -46.91 16.90
N LEU A 727 32.05 -47.44 15.68
CA LEU A 727 31.09 -48.37 15.13
C LEU A 727 31.21 -49.70 15.89
N SER A 728 30.12 -50.12 16.53
CA SER A 728 30.05 -51.37 17.28
C SER A 728 28.78 -52.12 16.96
N MET A 729 28.85 -53.45 16.90
CA MET A 729 27.71 -54.31 16.63
C MET A 729 27.96 -55.72 17.17
N ASN A 730 26.88 -56.46 17.41
CA ASN A 730 26.93 -57.86 17.82
C ASN A 730 26.64 -58.75 16.61
N LEU A 731 27.47 -59.76 16.38
CA LEU A 731 27.32 -60.73 15.30
C LEU A 731 27.98 -62.06 15.70
N LEU A 732 27.44 -63.19 15.22
CA LEU A 732 27.97 -64.54 15.49
C LEU A 732 28.22 -64.81 17.00
N ASP A 733 27.29 -64.35 17.85
CA ASP A 733 27.38 -64.43 19.32
C ASP A 733 28.65 -63.80 19.94
N GLY A 734 29.28 -62.89 19.20
CA GLY A 734 30.37 -62.03 19.65
C GLY A 734 30.13 -60.57 19.27
N ALA A 735 31.21 -59.79 19.17
CA ALA A 735 31.14 -58.36 18.85
C ALA A 735 32.16 -57.96 17.78
N LEU A 736 31.78 -57.00 16.94
CA LEU A 736 32.65 -56.30 16.00
C LEU A 736 32.74 -54.82 16.41
N ARG A 737 33.97 -54.29 16.45
CA ARG A 737 34.27 -52.87 16.70
C ARG A 737 35.17 -52.31 15.61
N ILE A 738 34.88 -51.08 15.21
CA ILE A 738 35.67 -50.29 14.24
C ILE A 738 35.79 -48.89 14.83
N GLU A 739 37.00 -48.50 15.20
CA GLU A 739 37.24 -47.22 15.89
C GLU A 739 37.02 -46.03 14.95
N HIS A 740 37.57 -46.11 13.74
CA HIS A 740 37.53 -45.03 12.75
C HIS A 740 37.27 -45.59 11.35
N PHE A 741 36.23 -45.08 10.70
CA PHE A 741 35.91 -45.35 9.31
C PHE A 741 35.47 -44.06 8.62
N ALA A 742 35.81 -43.87 7.35
CA ALA A 742 35.45 -42.66 6.61
C ALA A 742 35.12 -43.01 5.15
N LEU A 743 34.18 -42.26 4.57
CA LEU A 743 33.78 -42.35 3.17
C LEU A 743 34.10 -41.00 2.48
N PRO A 744 34.79 -41.00 1.32
CA PRO A 744 35.42 -42.17 0.70
C PRO A 744 36.59 -42.67 1.56
N GLN A 745 36.86 -43.98 1.51
CA GLN A 745 37.90 -44.56 2.35
C GLN A 745 39.28 -44.20 1.82
N THR A 746 40.07 -43.48 2.64
CA THR A 746 41.46 -43.11 2.32
C THR A 746 42.49 -43.80 3.21
N LYS A 747 42.05 -44.41 4.31
CA LYS A 747 42.88 -45.14 5.27
C LYS A 747 42.27 -46.51 5.55
N VAL A 748 43.11 -47.49 5.84
CA VAL A 748 42.68 -48.84 6.24
C VAL A 748 41.81 -48.76 7.51
N ALA A 749 40.72 -49.53 7.52
CA ALA A 749 39.85 -49.66 8.68
C ALA A 749 40.15 -50.99 9.39
N TYR A 750 40.35 -50.99 10.70
CA TYR A 750 40.61 -52.22 11.43
C TYR A 750 39.30 -52.76 12.01
N LEU A 751 38.89 -53.95 11.54
CA LEU A 751 37.74 -54.68 12.06
C LEU A 751 38.22 -55.52 13.25
N HIS A 752 37.85 -55.15 14.47
CA HIS A 752 38.18 -55.90 15.67
C HIS A 752 37.00 -56.79 16.07
N LEU A 753 37.13 -58.09 15.80
CA LEU A 753 36.17 -59.10 16.19
C LEU A 753 36.58 -59.71 17.53
N SER A 754 35.63 -59.84 18.45
CA SER A 754 35.85 -60.37 19.80
C SER A 754 34.85 -61.46 20.12
N GLN A 755 35.34 -62.57 20.70
CA GLN A 755 34.53 -63.68 21.20
C GLN A 755 33.58 -64.29 20.15
N ILE A 756 34.00 -64.32 18.88
CA ILE A 756 33.21 -64.90 17.78
C ILE A 756 33.07 -66.40 17.98
N ASN A 757 31.84 -66.88 17.97
CA ASN A 757 31.49 -68.27 18.27
C ASN A 757 31.65 -69.15 17.01
N PHE A 758 32.48 -70.20 17.10
CA PHE A 758 32.74 -71.11 15.98
C PHE A 758 31.51 -71.93 15.60
N GLU A 759 30.70 -72.34 16.58
CA GLU A 759 29.45 -73.05 16.32
C GLU A 759 28.49 -72.21 15.48
N GLN A 760 28.43 -70.89 15.72
CA GLN A 760 27.60 -69.98 14.92
C GLN A 760 28.12 -69.84 13.48
N ILE A 761 29.43 -69.84 13.29
CA ILE A 761 30.03 -69.84 11.94
C ILE A 761 29.66 -71.15 11.22
N LEU A 762 29.89 -72.31 11.83
CA LEU A 762 29.60 -73.60 11.19
C LEU A 762 28.12 -73.79 10.89
N ALA A 763 27.24 -73.34 11.80
CA ALA A 763 25.80 -73.36 11.59
C ALA A 763 25.39 -72.49 10.38
N LEU A 764 25.99 -71.30 10.23
CA LEU A 764 25.76 -70.44 9.08
C LEU A 764 26.24 -71.10 7.78
N LEU A 765 27.39 -71.77 7.80
CA LEU A 765 27.96 -72.48 6.66
C LEU A 765 27.23 -73.80 6.33
N LYS A 766 26.29 -74.23 7.18
CA LYS A 766 25.59 -75.53 7.10
C LYS A 766 26.53 -76.74 7.08
N TYR A 767 27.71 -76.61 7.72
CA TYR A 767 28.62 -77.75 7.88
C TYR A 767 28.17 -78.63 9.03
N GLN A 768 27.53 -79.76 8.71
CA GLN A 768 27.03 -80.73 9.70
C GLN A 768 28.05 -81.83 10.04
N GLN A 769 29.10 -81.96 9.23
CA GLN A 769 30.08 -83.05 9.33
C GLN A 769 31.27 -82.74 10.25
N ILE A 770 31.37 -81.48 10.72
CA ILE A 770 32.44 -80.99 11.58
C ILE A 770 31.78 -80.23 12.74
N GLU A 771 32.14 -80.57 13.97
CA GLU A 771 31.76 -79.87 15.18
C GLU A 771 33.00 -79.15 15.73
N LEU A 772 33.09 -77.83 15.52
CA LEU A 772 34.09 -76.97 16.13
C LEU A 772 33.43 -76.11 17.20
N LYS A 773 33.73 -76.41 18.46
CA LYS A 773 33.26 -75.64 19.62
C LYS A 773 34.33 -74.70 20.12
N GLY A 774 33.99 -73.44 20.35
CA GLY A 774 34.91 -72.47 20.94
C GLY A 774 34.71 -71.06 20.41
N ARG A 775 35.65 -70.16 20.74
CA ARG A 775 35.58 -68.76 20.33
C ARG A 775 36.91 -68.24 19.85
N ALA A 776 36.88 -67.24 18.98
CA ALA A 776 38.05 -66.53 18.49
C ALA A 776 37.92 -65.01 18.52
N ASN A 777 39.08 -64.35 18.59
CA ASN A 777 39.25 -62.93 18.34
C ASN A 777 39.96 -62.76 17.00
N ALA A 778 39.62 -61.71 16.26
CA ALA A 778 40.27 -61.41 15.00
C ALA A 778 40.46 -59.90 14.79
N THR A 779 41.51 -59.54 14.06
CA THR A 779 41.73 -58.18 13.58
C THR A 779 41.95 -58.22 12.08
N PHE A 780 41.03 -57.62 11.33
CA PHE A 780 41.07 -57.60 9.86
C PHE A 780 41.31 -56.16 9.35
N PRO A 781 42.46 -55.88 8.74
CA PRO A 781 42.70 -54.63 8.01
C PRO A 781 41.85 -54.62 6.74
N PHE A 782 40.86 -53.74 6.69
CA PHE A 782 39.76 -53.76 5.73
C PHE A 782 39.75 -52.56 4.77
N TRP A 783 39.52 -52.85 3.48
CA TRP A 783 39.26 -51.85 2.44
C TRP A 783 37.92 -52.12 1.74
N ILE A 784 36.98 -51.19 1.83
CA ILE A 784 35.62 -51.32 1.30
C ILE A 784 35.57 -51.36 -0.22
N GLU A 785 36.52 -50.71 -0.90
CA GLU A 785 36.63 -50.74 -2.37
C GLU A 785 37.35 -52.00 -2.89
N GLY A 786 37.83 -52.86 -1.98
CA GLY A 786 38.59 -54.05 -2.32
C GLY A 786 40.00 -53.78 -2.84
N LYS A 787 40.46 -52.53 -2.92
CA LYS A 787 41.80 -52.16 -3.40
C LYS A 787 42.72 -51.80 -2.23
N PRO A 788 43.88 -52.47 -2.04
CA PRO A 788 44.43 -53.59 -2.85
C PRO A 788 43.81 -54.98 -2.56
N CYS A 789 43.13 -55.14 -1.41
CA CYS A 789 42.40 -56.35 -1.02
C CYS A 789 41.28 -55.96 -0.03
N TYR A 790 40.21 -56.76 0.10
CA TYR A 790 39.18 -56.51 1.12
C TYR A 790 39.70 -56.76 2.52
N VAL A 791 40.50 -57.81 2.73
CA VAL A 791 41.24 -58.05 3.98
C VAL A 791 42.68 -58.36 3.65
N CYS A 792 43.60 -57.51 4.13
CA CYS A 792 45.02 -57.62 3.86
C CYS A 792 45.76 -57.98 5.15
N ASN A 793 46.32 -59.20 5.23
CA ASN A 793 47.01 -59.74 6.40
C ASN A 793 46.18 -59.71 7.69
N GLY A 794 44.93 -60.18 7.60
CA GLY A 794 44.08 -60.40 8.77
C GLY A 794 44.68 -61.43 9.72
N SER A 795 44.47 -61.25 11.02
CA SER A 795 44.89 -62.21 12.05
C SER A 795 43.69 -62.67 12.85
N MET A 796 43.66 -63.96 13.20
CA MET A 796 42.68 -64.54 14.11
C MET A 796 43.39 -65.46 15.09
N ALA A 797 42.96 -65.45 16.35
CA ALA A 797 43.47 -66.32 17.40
C ALA A 797 42.32 -66.85 18.26
N GLN A 798 42.48 -68.03 18.85
CA GLN A 798 41.49 -68.51 19.81
C GLN A 798 41.37 -67.56 21.01
N ALA A 799 40.14 -67.36 21.46
CA ALA A 799 39.81 -66.60 22.66
C ALA A 799 39.66 -67.52 23.88
N VAL A 800 39.22 -68.77 23.65
CA VAL A 800 39.06 -69.83 24.65
C VAL A 800 39.50 -71.17 24.05
N SER A 801 39.85 -72.14 24.91
CA SER A 801 40.17 -73.50 24.44
C SER A 801 38.99 -74.09 23.67
N SER A 802 39.27 -74.62 22.50
CA SER A 802 38.26 -75.09 21.54
C SER A 802 38.29 -76.62 21.44
N ARG A 803 37.24 -77.24 20.92
CA ARG A 803 37.17 -78.69 20.65
C ARG A 803 36.76 -78.90 19.21
N LEU A 804 37.52 -79.71 18.48
CA LEU A 804 37.21 -80.14 17.13
C LEU A 804 36.82 -81.62 17.16
N LYS A 805 35.67 -81.94 16.59
CA LYS A 805 35.19 -83.30 16.44
C LYS A 805 34.67 -83.49 15.02
N ILE A 806 35.03 -84.60 14.39
CA ILE A 806 34.54 -84.95 13.06
C ILE A 806 33.39 -85.94 13.20
N ALA A 807 32.34 -85.78 12.40
CA ALA A 807 31.18 -86.66 12.42
C ALA A 807 31.58 -88.11 12.07
N PRO A 808 30.97 -89.14 12.71
CA PRO A 808 31.30 -90.55 12.47
C PRO A 808 31.21 -90.98 11.01
N GLU A 809 30.29 -90.40 10.23
CA GLU A 809 30.08 -90.72 8.82
C GLU A 809 31.25 -90.20 7.95
N LEU A 810 31.72 -88.98 8.21
CA LEU A 810 32.89 -88.42 7.53
C LEU A 810 34.17 -89.17 7.94
N MET A 811 34.26 -89.56 9.22
CA MET A 811 35.33 -90.42 9.72
C MET A 811 35.37 -91.77 9.01
N GLN A 812 34.20 -92.39 8.79
CA GLN A 812 34.07 -93.65 8.07
C GLN A 812 34.47 -93.49 6.59
N ALA A 813 34.04 -92.41 5.93
CA ALA A 813 34.42 -92.09 4.55
C ALA A 813 35.94 -91.86 4.39
N ILE A 814 36.58 -91.12 5.31
CA ILE A 814 38.04 -90.93 5.29
C ILE A 814 38.76 -92.26 5.54
N SER A 815 38.24 -93.09 6.45
CA SER A 815 38.84 -94.40 6.77
C SER A 815 38.77 -95.44 5.64
N GLN A 816 37.85 -95.26 4.68
CA GLN A 816 37.69 -96.12 3.49
C GLN A 816 38.69 -95.78 2.37
N SER A 817 39.46 -94.71 2.48
CA SER A 817 40.53 -94.39 1.53
C SER A 817 41.73 -95.35 1.71
N ASN A 818 42.38 -95.75 0.60
CA ASN A 818 43.44 -96.77 0.60
C ASN A 818 44.79 -96.29 1.17
N GLY A 819 44.90 -95.05 1.67
CA GLY A 819 46.15 -94.48 2.14
C GLY A 819 46.33 -94.54 3.67
N TYR A 820 47.58 -94.73 4.11
CA TYR A 820 47.95 -94.74 5.53
C TYR A 820 47.82 -93.35 6.17
N SER A 821 48.14 -92.29 5.43
CA SER A 821 48.12 -90.90 5.89
C SER A 821 46.70 -90.42 6.22
N GLU A 822 45.72 -90.83 5.43
CA GLU A 822 44.30 -90.45 5.56
C GLU A 822 43.66 -91.12 6.77
N ARG A 823 43.99 -92.40 7.04
CA ARG A 823 43.55 -93.10 8.25
C ARG A 823 44.18 -92.51 9.52
N LEU A 824 45.46 -92.10 9.45
CA LEU A 824 46.11 -91.39 10.54
C LEU A 824 45.47 -90.01 10.77
N LEU A 825 45.18 -89.26 9.70
CA LEU A 825 44.47 -87.98 9.79
C LEU A 825 43.08 -88.15 10.39
N ALA A 826 42.33 -89.19 10.00
CA ALA A 826 41.04 -89.52 10.60
C ALA A 826 41.20 -89.73 12.12
N TYR A 827 42.10 -90.63 12.54
CA TYR A 827 42.37 -90.90 13.95
C TYR A 827 42.76 -89.63 14.74
N LEU A 828 43.64 -88.81 14.17
CA LEU A 828 44.16 -87.60 14.80
C LEU A 828 43.13 -86.46 14.88
N LEU A 829 42.08 -86.46 14.07
CA LEU A 829 41.07 -85.40 14.02
C LEU A 829 39.69 -85.82 14.57
N HIS A 830 39.53 -87.08 14.99
CA HIS A 830 38.27 -87.64 15.47
C HIS A 830 37.63 -86.81 16.60
N ASP A 831 38.38 -86.54 17.67
CA ASP A 831 37.91 -85.75 18.82
C ASP A 831 39.11 -85.14 19.57
N THR A 832 39.41 -83.89 19.26
CA THR A 832 40.58 -83.18 19.76
C THR A 832 40.22 -81.89 20.50
N ARG A 833 41.00 -81.61 21.55
CA ARG A 833 41.03 -80.31 22.19
C ARG A 833 42.09 -79.45 21.52
N ILE A 834 41.70 -78.27 21.07
CA ILE A 834 42.59 -77.23 20.55
C ILE A 834 43.03 -76.37 21.74
N THR A 835 44.33 -76.39 21.99
CA THR A 835 44.98 -75.64 23.07
C THR A 835 45.54 -74.30 22.63
N ASP A 836 45.89 -74.17 21.35
CA ASP A 836 46.29 -72.92 20.71
C ASP A 836 45.89 -72.95 19.23
N LEU A 837 45.37 -71.82 18.74
CA LEU A 837 44.97 -71.62 17.35
C LEU A 837 45.33 -70.20 16.98
N THR A 838 46.14 -70.08 15.94
CA THR A 838 46.44 -68.81 15.30
C THR A 838 46.28 -68.95 13.79
N SER A 839 45.79 -67.92 13.12
CA SER A 839 45.65 -67.94 11.67
C SER A 839 45.84 -66.58 11.02
N LYS A 840 46.29 -66.63 9.77
CA LYS A 840 46.30 -65.48 8.85
C LYS A 840 45.20 -65.62 7.82
N VAL A 841 44.51 -64.51 7.53
CA VAL A 841 43.39 -64.45 6.59
C VAL A 841 43.67 -63.34 5.58
N ASN A 842 43.60 -63.67 4.29
CA ASN A 842 43.64 -62.70 3.20
C ASN A 842 42.39 -62.86 2.34
N ILE A 843 41.77 -61.75 1.92
CA ILE A 843 40.63 -61.74 0.99
C ILE A 843 40.94 -60.73 -0.10
N ASN A 844 41.15 -61.21 -1.33
CA ASN A 844 41.46 -60.36 -2.48
C ASN A 844 40.19 -59.68 -3.06
N SER A 845 40.37 -58.84 -4.08
CA SER A 845 39.28 -58.09 -4.75
C SER A 845 38.20 -58.97 -5.37
N GLU A 846 38.53 -60.20 -5.76
CA GLU A 846 37.63 -61.18 -6.35
C GLU A 846 36.83 -61.98 -5.29
N GLY A 847 37.13 -61.76 -4.01
CA GLY A 847 36.53 -62.47 -2.88
C GLY A 847 37.13 -63.84 -2.63
N GLU A 848 38.27 -64.18 -3.25
CA GLU A 848 39.03 -65.38 -2.90
C GLU A 848 39.70 -65.18 -1.54
N MET A 849 39.29 -66.00 -0.59
CA MET A 849 39.84 -66.03 0.76
C MET A 849 40.90 -67.10 0.86
N ALA A 850 42.07 -66.75 1.42
CA ALA A 850 43.12 -67.68 1.79
C ALA A 850 43.32 -67.63 3.31
N LEU A 851 43.01 -68.74 3.98
CA LEU A 851 43.20 -68.95 5.41
C LEU A 851 44.38 -69.89 5.64
N GLN A 852 45.34 -69.46 6.46
CA GLN A 852 46.45 -70.27 6.93
C GLN A 852 46.37 -70.36 8.45
N ALA A 853 45.98 -71.52 8.97
CA ALA A 853 45.83 -71.76 10.40
C ALA A 853 46.88 -72.73 10.93
N LYS A 854 47.36 -72.48 12.15
CA LYS A 854 48.24 -73.35 12.93
C LYS A 854 47.51 -73.72 14.21
N LEU A 855 47.28 -75.02 14.40
CA LEU A 855 46.53 -75.57 15.52
C LEU A 855 47.45 -76.47 16.36
N ASN A 856 47.55 -76.18 17.64
CA ASN A 856 48.17 -77.08 18.63
C ASN A 856 47.05 -77.82 19.36
N MET A 857 46.99 -79.14 19.15
CA MET A 857 45.87 -79.97 19.59
C MET A 857 46.33 -81.12 20.48
N GLN A 858 45.40 -81.63 21.29
CA GLN A 858 45.56 -82.81 22.13
C GLN A 858 44.38 -83.74 21.93
N LEU A 859 44.61 -85.06 21.84
CA LEU A 859 43.52 -86.03 21.79
C LEU A 859 42.79 -86.06 23.12
N ASN A 860 41.46 -85.95 23.10
CA ASN A 860 40.66 -86.02 24.34
C ASN A 860 40.76 -87.39 25.03
N GLN A 861 40.99 -88.46 24.27
CA GLN A 861 41.16 -89.81 24.77
C GLN A 861 42.60 -90.12 25.24
N GLN A 862 43.60 -89.32 24.82
CA GLN A 862 45.03 -89.50 25.13
C GLN A 862 45.73 -88.14 25.26
N ALA A 863 45.63 -87.52 26.45
CA ALA A 863 46.07 -86.14 26.68
C ALA A 863 47.59 -85.88 26.46
N GLN A 864 48.43 -86.93 26.44
CA GLN A 864 49.87 -86.79 26.17
C GLN A 864 50.21 -86.66 24.67
N THR A 865 49.30 -87.03 23.78
CA THR A 865 49.51 -86.94 22.33
C THR A 865 49.29 -85.51 21.86
N LYS A 866 50.38 -84.79 21.59
CA LYS A 866 50.36 -83.42 21.03
C LYS A 866 50.41 -83.47 19.51
N ILE A 867 49.53 -82.72 18.86
CA ILE A 867 49.38 -82.68 17.40
C ILE A 867 49.54 -81.24 16.94
N ASN A 868 50.49 -81.00 16.04
CA ASN A 868 50.63 -79.72 15.34
C ASN A 868 49.99 -79.85 13.97
N PHE A 869 48.84 -79.21 13.77
CA PHE A 869 48.07 -79.29 12.54
C PHE A 869 48.11 -77.95 11.81
N ASN A 870 48.74 -77.95 10.64
CA ASN A 870 48.78 -76.80 9.75
C ASN A 870 47.68 -76.96 8.70
N TYR A 871 46.73 -76.04 8.70
CA TYR A 871 45.57 -76.08 7.82
C TYR A 871 45.61 -74.89 6.86
N HIS A 872 45.53 -75.18 5.56
CA HIS A 872 45.38 -74.18 4.51
C HIS A 872 44.02 -74.36 3.86
N HIS A 873 43.29 -73.26 3.69
CA HIS A 873 41.96 -73.27 3.12
C HIS A 873 41.78 -72.11 2.14
N GLN A 874 41.15 -72.41 1.02
CA GLN A 874 40.81 -71.45 -0.02
C GLN A 874 39.34 -71.57 -0.34
N GLU A 875 38.64 -70.43 -0.34
CA GLU A 875 37.21 -70.38 -0.61
C GLU A 875 36.85 -69.00 -1.15
N ASN A 876 35.93 -68.94 -2.13
CA ASN A 876 35.40 -67.65 -2.56
C ASN A 876 34.26 -67.23 -1.62
N VAL A 877 34.55 -66.31 -0.69
CA VAL A 877 33.60 -65.88 0.34
C VAL A 877 32.37 -65.20 -0.24
N PHE A 878 32.44 -64.60 -1.43
CA PHE A 878 31.29 -63.99 -2.09
C PHE A 878 30.34 -65.03 -2.69
N LYS A 879 30.88 -66.06 -3.36
CA LYS A 879 30.08 -67.19 -3.87
C LYS A 879 29.44 -67.95 -2.73
N LEU A 880 30.19 -68.20 -1.66
CA LEU A 880 29.70 -68.81 -0.44
C LEU A 880 28.55 -67.99 0.16
N TRP A 881 28.76 -66.69 0.41
CA TRP A 881 27.73 -65.80 0.94
C TRP A 881 26.44 -65.78 0.11
N ARG A 882 26.57 -65.79 -1.23
CA ARG A 882 25.43 -65.84 -2.15
C ARG A 882 24.68 -67.16 -2.06
N THR A 883 25.39 -68.27 -1.90
CA THR A 883 24.81 -69.62 -1.82
C THR A 883 24.10 -69.84 -0.49
N LEU A 884 24.71 -69.44 0.62
CA LEU A 884 24.15 -69.59 1.96
C LEU A 884 22.83 -68.83 2.12
N ASN A 885 22.77 -67.65 1.53
CA ASN A 885 21.63 -66.75 1.68
C ASN A 885 20.59 -66.87 0.57
N ALA A 886 20.75 -67.79 -0.39
CA ALA A 886 19.84 -67.92 -1.53
C ALA A 886 18.37 -68.11 -1.11
N GLY A 887 18.10 -68.96 -0.10
CA GLY A 887 16.73 -69.16 0.43
C GLY A 887 16.18 -67.91 1.13
N THR A 888 16.96 -67.31 2.02
CA THR A 888 16.62 -66.07 2.74
C THR A 888 16.37 -64.91 1.78
N TYR A 889 17.16 -64.81 0.69
CA TYR A 889 16.97 -63.82 -0.35
C TYR A 889 15.68 -64.02 -1.13
N VAL A 890 15.26 -65.26 -1.38
CA VAL A 890 13.96 -65.51 -2.04
C VAL A 890 12.82 -65.06 -1.13
N GLU A 891 12.87 -65.41 0.16
CA GLU A 891 11.86 -65.00 1.15
C GLU A 891 11.78 -63.49 1.31
N GLN A 892 12.93 -62.81 1.51
CA GLN A 892 12.99 -61.36 1.65
C GLN A 892 12.61 -60.62 0.37
N ASN A 893 13.00 -61.12 -0.81
CA ASN A 893 12.55 -60.54 -2.07
C ASN A 893 11.03 -60.72 -2.25
N PHE A 894 10.49 -61.86 -1.85
CA PHE A 894 9.05 -62.10 -1.90
C PHE A 894 8.29 -61.17 -0.95
N GLU A 895 8.73 -61.05 0.31
CA GLU A 895 8.16 -60.12 1.28
C GLU A 895 8.25 -58.66 0.79
N ASN A 896 9.43 -58.26 0.28
CA ASN A 896 9.62 -56.95 -0.32
C ASN A 896 8.69 -56.74 -1.53
N SER A 897 8.49 -57.75 -2.38
CA SER A 897 7.56 -57.66 -3.51
C SER A 897 6.09 -57.53 -3.08
N ILE A 898 5.71 -58.13 -1.95
CA ILE A 898 4.39 -57.94 -1.35
C ILE A 898 4.25 -56.50 -0.85
N TYR A 899 5.24 -55.99 -0.09
CA TYR A 899 5.24 -54.59 0.34
C TYR A 899 5.19 -53.63 -0.84
N GLN A 900 5.91 -53.90 -1.93
CA GLN A 900 5.86 -53.11 -3.16
C GLN A 900 4.47 -53.11 -3.80
N LYS A 901 3.79 -54.26 -3.83
CA LYS A 901 2.40 -54.34 -4.34
C LYS A 901 1.46 -53.54 -3.46
N LEU A 902 1.58 -53.66 -2.13
CA LEU A 902 0.74 -52.95 -1.16
C LEU A 902 0.93 -51.43 -1.21
N ASP A 903 2.17 -50.97 -1.42
CA ASP A 903 2.49 -49.55 -1.57
C ASP A 903 1.86 -49.00 -2.86
N ARG A 904 2.01 -49.72 -3.98
CA ARG A 904 1.41 -49.35 -5.29
C ARG A 904 -0.12 -49.43 -5.33
N THR A 905 -0.77 -50.27 -4.53
CA THR A 905 -2.24 -50.31 -4.43
C THR A 905 -2.83 -49.22 -3.53
N ASN A 906 -1.98 -48.51 -2.79
CA ASN A 906 -2.35 -47.36 -1.95
C ASN A 906 -1.95 -46.01 -2.57
N GLU A 907 -1.37 -46.00 -3.77
CA GLU A 907 -1.26 -44.86 -4.69
C GLU A 907 -2.49 -44.82 -5.60
#